data_AF-A0A094FWV6-F1
#
_entry.id   AF-A0A094FWV6-F1
#
_cell.length_a   1.000
_cell.length_b   1.000
_cell.length_c   1.000
_cell.angle_alpha   90.00
_cell.angle_beta   90.00
_cell.angle_gamma   90.00
#
_symmetry.space_group_name_H-M   'P 1'
#
loop_
_entity.id
_entity.type
_entity.pdbx_description
1 polymer ?
#
loop_
_entity_poly.entity_id
_entity_poly.type
_entity_poly.pdbx_seq_one_letter_code
_entity_poly.pdbx_strand_id
1 'polypeptide(L)'
;MATHTKTDYQIGIICALDVEEAAIISMLDEGHPKLPKDPADPSQYTLGRIGEHSVVIACLPAGSMGNGPAAIVASNMQRSFSIKFGLMVGIGGGVWSKKNDIRLGDVVVSQPNEMHGGVVQWDYGKTESEGKFVRKGSLNKPPSVLLHAVQALKRHARMVDLDFQNALDHMEQNYPKMAEEYIFQGEDNDQLFKSEYDHEGGDDCEECDSMLIEKRLSRKNLMPKVHYGNIASGNQVMKHGIVRDNIAKEESVICFEMEAAGLMDNFPCLVIRGICDYADSHKNKIWQLYAAATAAAFARILLGFVEKQEVTNTPVQQQYTILPFPCNTDFIGRDDIFQRLDQLLPLTKTYQTAAIWGLGGCGKTQMALEYTYCWQQETSGSVFWVRGDTEASFSQSYSEIAKEASISLDLKGEDLLLAVQKWIEELPNWLLVLDNVDDLRIFKKVYSHQNTDPSTNPELLRFVLRKNGIVLWTSRDNSILGRLVDFSRGVEVTKMSDQEALKLFQSRSGRPRSEQPSDEESELLKLLENLPLAVSQSAAYIRSTRSTVKLYIEMLKELEIDQSELLDYEFLDVHRQSDMPNSVMKTWIISMKQIAQESQCAEKILNTIAYLDNQGLPFELLRAASGDGFKKHEILQAAGRLVDYSFLQAQITAEAELPAYQEHRLVQLATRQALTKAQQNSEFSGNAIQIMANLFPDGTHETWSSCRVYLPHALKSTLWKEADGYEDLALGLLGRIGRYYWEEGRSHEAEQLQLQVLDLYKSELGEKHPDTIRAMANLAMTWQQQGRSDEAEQLQLQVLDLYKSELG
;
A
#
# COMPACT_ATOMS: atom_id res chain seq x y z
N MET A 1 -24.86 -35.58 32.75
CA MET A 1 -24.36 -34.19 32.65
C MET A 1 -24.02 -33.95 31.21
N ALA A 2 -24.57 -32.90 30.59
CA ALA A 2 -24.21 -32.55 29.23
C ALA A 2 -22.72 -32.14 29.22
N THR A 3 -21.94 -32.73 28.32
CA THR A 3 -20.55 -32.32 28.08
C THR A 3 -20.55 -31.03 27.27
N HIS A 4 -20.40 -29.90 27.95
CA HIS A 4 -20.22 -28.60 27.29
C HIS A 4 -18.83 -28.51 26.63
N THR A 5 -18.78 -27.91 25.46
CA THR A 5 -17.59 -27.67 24.66
C THR A 5 -17.43 -26.17 24.40
N LYS A 6 -16.24 -25.73 23.98
CA LYS A 6 -15.97 -24.31 23.68
C LYS A 6 -16.87 -23.75 22.57
N THR A 7 -17.35 -24.60 21.66
CA THR A 7 -18.25 -24.23 20.56
C THR A 7 -19.69 -23.96 20.99
N ASP A 8 -20.09 -24.42 22.18
CA ASP A 8 -21.43 -24.19 22.71
C ASP A 8 -21.64 -22.76 23.22
N TYR A 9 -20.55 -22.02 23.47
CA TYR A 9 -20.58 -20.65 23.97
C TYR A 9 -20.45 -19.66 22.81
N GLN A 10 -21.60 -19.09 22.44
CA GLN A 10 -21.73 -18.22 21.26
C GLN A 10 -21.94 -16.74 21.61
N ILE A 11 -22.15 -16.42 22.90
CA ILE A 11 -22.38 -15.07 23.38
C ILE A 11 -21.32 -14.73 24.42
N GLY A 12 -20.58 -13.64 24.18
CA GLY A 12 -19.60 -13.10 25.12
C GLY A 12 -20.15 -11.92 25.90
N ILE A 13 -19.89 -11.85 27.21
CA ILE A 13 -20.23 -10.68 28.03
C ILE A 13 -18.94 -10.16 28.66
N ILE A 14 -18.63 -8.89 28.43
CA ILE A 14 -17.43 -8.24 28.95
C ILE A 14 -17.85 -7.13 29.91
N CYS A 15 -17.27 -7.18 31.10
CA CYS A 15 -17.44 -6.19 32.17
C CYS A 15 -16.10 -5.50 32.46
N ALA A 16 -16.12 -4.22 32.81
CA ALA A 16 -14.92 -3.46 33.14
C ALA A 16 -14.49 -3.66 34.60
N LEU A 17 -15.46 -3.81 35.50
CA LEU A 17 -15.26 -3.90 36.94
C LEU A 17 -15.76 -5.23 37.51
N ASP A 18 -15.20 -5.63 38.66
CA ASP A 18 -15.59 -6.83 39.39
C ASP A 18 -17.04 -6.78 39.89
N VAL A 19 -17.52 -5.60 40.31
CA VAL A 19 -18.92 -5.38 40.71
C VAL A 19 -19.90 -5.56 39.55
N GLU A 20 -19.48 -5.23 38.33
CA GLU A 20 -20.27 -5.43 37.10
C GLU A 20 -20.31 -6.90 36.71
N GLU A 21 -19.17 -7.59 36.80
CA GLU A 21 -19.09 -9.04 36.57
C GLU A 21 -19.95 -9.80 37.59
N ALA A 22 -19.88 -9.44 38.88
CA ALA A 22 -20.69 -10.04 39.92
C ALA A 22 -22.19 -9.88 39.64
N ALA A 23 -22.63 -8.69 39.22
CA ALA A 23 -24.00 -8.44 38.80
C ALA A 23 -24.42 -9.34 37.63
N ILE A 24 -23.58 -9.51 36.60
CA ILE A 24 -23.90 -10.39 35.46
C ILE A 24 -23.91 -11.88 35.86
N ILE A 25 -22.96 -12.32 36.69
CA ILE A 25 -22.93 -13.72 37.17
C ILE A 25 -24.20 -14.04 37.98
N SER A 26 -24.72 -13.08 38.74
CA SER A 26 -25.98 -13.24 39.49
C SER A 26 -27.20 -13.49 38.60
N MET A 27 -27.13 -13.06 37.33
CA MET A 27 -28.18 -13.20 36.33
C MET A 27 -28.15 -14.56 35.61
N LEU A 28 -27.22 -15.47 35.93
CA LEU A 28 -27.17 -16.83 35.36
C LEU A 28 -28.30 -17.70 35.93
N ASP A 29 -29.00 -18.42 35.06
CA ASP A 29 -29.92 -19.51 35.48
C ASP A 29 -29.13 -20.72 35.99
N GLU A 30 -27.93 -20.92 35.44
CA GLU A 30 -27.08 -22.07 35.73
C GLU A 30 -25.61 -21.72 35.48
N GLY A 31 -24.74 -22.02 36.44
CA GLY A 31 -23.28 -21.93 36.29
C GLY A 31 -22.69 -23.22 35.73
N HIS A 32 -21.79 -23.12 34.77
CA HIS A 32 -21.13 -24.28 34.15
C HIS A 32 -19.70 -24.47 34.67
N PRO A 33 -19.18 -25.72 34.72
CA PRO A 33 -17.79 -25.97 35.09
C PRO A 33 -16.79 -25.32 34.12
N LYS A 34 -15.60 -24.98 34.63
CA LYS A 34 -14.50 -24.43 33.81
C LYS A 34 -14.05 -25.43 32.75
N LEU A 35 -13.81 -24.94 31.53
CA LEU A 35 -13.24 -25.71 30.43
C LEU A 35 -11.71 -25.62 30.41
N PRO A 36 -11.00 -26.54 29.74
CA PRO A 36 -9.54 -26.47 29.57
C PRO A 36 -9.09 -25.14 28.97
N LYS A 37 -8.18 -24.47 29.66
CA LYS A 37 -7.65 -23.15 29.28
C LYS A 37 -6.60 -23.27 28.18
N ASP A 38 -6.63 -22.36 27.21
CA ASP A 38 -5.53 -22.21 26.24
C ASP A 38 -4.33 -21.57 26.97
N PRO A 39 -3.13 -22.19 26.96
CA PRO A 39 -1.94 -21.62 27.60
C PRO A 39 -1.57 -20.22 27.09
N ALA A 40 -1.97 -19.86 25.88
CA ALA A 40 -1.70 -18.55 25.27
C ALA A 40 -2.75 -17.47 25.63
N ASP A 41 -3.86 -17.84 26.26
CA ASP A 41 -4.90 -16.91 26.69
C ASP A 41 -4.77 -16.64 28.21
N PRO A 42 -4.32 -15.45 28.64
CA PRO A 42 -4.19 -15.14 30.06
C PRO A 42 -5.53 -14.90 30.76
N SER A 43 -6.61 -14.65 30.02
CA SER A 43 -7.91 -14.19 30.54
C SER A 43 -8.59 -15.24 31.42
N GLN A 44 -9.48 -14.78 32.31
CA GLN A 44 -10.33 -15.65 33.11
C GLN A 44 -11.77 -15.54 32.63
N TYR A 45 -12.47 -16.67 32.65
CA TYR A 45 -13.82 -16.78 32.14
C TYR A 45 -14.73 -17.47 33.15
N THR A 46 -15.92 -16.91 33.31
CA THR A 46 -17.06 -17.55 33.98
C THR A 46 -18.03 -18.04 32.91
N LEU A 47 -18.47 -19.30 33.02
CA LEU A 47 -19.33 -19.96 32.05
C LEU A 47 -20.69 -20.23 32.67
N GLY A 48 -21.76 -20.03 31.90
CA GLY A 48 -23.11 -20.32 32.38
C GLY A 48 -24.18 -20.21 31.32
N ARG A 49 -25.43 -20.18 31.74
CA ARG A 49 -26.62 -20.05 30.89
C ARG A 49 -27.54 -18.93 31.35
N ILE A 50 -28.05 -18.17 30.38
CA ILE A 50 -29.14 -17.20 30.56
C ILE A 50 -30.22 -17.52 29.54
N GLY A 51 -31.40 -17.91 30.00
CA GLY A 51 -32.49 -18.44 29.18
C GLY A 51 -32.04 -19.67 28.39
N GLU A 52 -32.10 -19.57 27.07
CA GLU A 52 -31.70 -20.65 26.14
C GLU A 52 -30.24 -20.55 25.69
N HIS A 53 -29.51 -19.53 26.14
CA HIS A 53 -28.19 -19.16 25.63
C HIS A 53 -27.06 -19.49 26.60
N SER A 54 -26.05 -20.21 26.12
CA SER A 54 -24.79 -20.37 26.84
C SER A 54 -23.93 -19.13 26.66
N VAL A 55 -23.51 -18.52 27.77
CA VAL A 55 -22.74 -17.28 27.80
C VAL A 55 -21.36 -17.50 28.40
N VAL A 56 -20.37 -16.78 27.89
CA VAL A 56 -19.06 -16.64 28.52
C VAL A 56 -18.92 -15.21 29.03
N ILE A 57 -18.53 -15.06 30.29
CA ILE A 57 -18.38 -13.78 30.97
C ILE A 57 -16.90 -13.58 31.29
N ALA A 58 -16.38 -12.38 31.03
CA ALA A 58 -15.04 -11.97 31.44
C ALA A 58 -15.05 -10.56 32.04
N CYS A 59 -14.18 -10.35 33.01
CA CYS A 59 -13.85 -9.02 33.54
C CYS A 59 -12.46 -8.58 33.07
N LEU A 60 -12.27 -7.28 32.94
CA LEU A 60 -10.95 -6.71 32.66
C LEU A 60 -9.97 -6.97 33.81
N PRO A 61 -8.66 -7.03 33.55
CA PRO A 61 -7.68 -7.20 34.62
C PRO A 61 -7.76 -6.07 35.65
N ALA A 62 -7.63 -6.42 36.93
CA ALA A 62 -7.70 -5.45 38.02
C ALA A 62 -6.74 -4.26 37.81
N GLY A 63 -7.28 -3.04 37.88
CA GLY A 63 -6.53 -1.80 37.67
C GLY A 63 -6.23 -1.46 36.20
N SER A 64 -6.73 -2.24 35.24
CA SER A 64 -6.51 -2.04 33.79
C SER A 64 -7.83 -1.82 33.06
N MET A 65 -8.32 -0.58 33.06
CA MET A 65 -9.54 -0.15 32.36
C MET A 65 -9.20 0.57 31.04
N GLY A 66 -10.23 0.85 30.24
CA GLY A 66 -10.12 1.57 28.97
C GLY A 66 -10.11 0.67 27.73
N ASN A 67 -9.96 1.31 26.57
CA ASN A 67 -10.12 0.68 25.25
C ASN A 67 -9.13 -0.49 25.01
N GLY A 68 -7.85 -0.32 25.39
CA GLY A 68 -6.80 -1.31 25.14
C GLY A 68 -7.06 -2.65 25.86
N PRO A 69 -7.21 -2.66 27.21
CA PRO A 69 -7.55 -3.87 27.95
C PRO A 69 -8.85 -4.53 27.47
N ALA A 70 -9.87 -3.74 27.13
CA ALA A 70 -11.13 -4.26 26.58
C ALA A 70 -10.91 -5.02 25.27
N ALA A 71 -10.17 -4.43 24.33
CA ALA A 71 -9.82 -5.06 23.05
C ALA A 71 -9.07 -6.39 23.23
N ILE A 72 -8.12 -6.44 24.18
CA ILE A 72 -7.33 -7.64 24.47
C ILE A 72 -8.21 -8.78 24.99
N VAL A 73 -9.07 -8.50 25.98
CA VAL A 73 -9.97 -9.52 26.57
C VAL A 73 -10.95 -10.03 25.52
N ALA A 74 -11.49 -9.14 24.68
CA ALA A 74 -12.40 -9.52 23.60
C ALA A 74 -11.74 -10.41 22.55
N SER A 75 -10.53 -10.05 22.10
CA SER A 75 -9.76 -10.83 21.14
C SER A 75 -9.43 -12.22 21.67
N ASN A 76 -9.00 -12.30 22.94
CA ASN A 76 -8.77 -13.57 23.61
C ASN A 76 -10.03 -14.43 23.71
N MET A 77 -11.18 -13.80 24.03
CA MET A 77 -12.46 -14.49 24.13
C MET A 77 -12.90 -15.06 22.77
N GLN A 78 -12.79 -14.28 21.69
CA GLN A 78 -13.10 -14.74 20.32
C GLN A 78 -12.16 -15.85 19.84
N ARG A 79 -10.90 -15.84 20.29
CA ARG A 79 -9.96 -16.92 20.01
C ARG A 79 -10.31 -18.19 20.78
N SER A 80 -10.74 -18.06 22.03
CA SER A 80 -11.01 -19.19 22.92
C SER A 80 -12.39 -19.81 22.72
N PHE A 81 -13.37 -19.08 22.18
CA PHE A 81 -14.77 -19.50 22.05
C PHE A 81 -15.35 -19.09 20.70
N SER A 82 -16.40 -19.77 20.24
CA SER A 82 -17.07 -19.48 18.95
C SER A 82 -18.06 -18.31 19.05
N ILE A 83 -17.58 -17.16 19.54
CA ILE A 83 -18.42 -15.98 19.79
C ILE A 83 -19.02 -15.43 18.49
N LYS A 84 -20.33 -15.26 18.49
CA LYS A 84 -21.13 -14.70 17.39
C LYS A 84 -21.37 -13.21 17.58
N PHE A 85 -21.66 -12.82 18.81
CA PHE A 85 -21.73 -11.44 19.25
C PHE A 85 -21.43 -11.38 20.75
N GLY A 86 -21.22 -10.17 21.26
CA GLY A 86 -21.17 -9.97 22.69
C GLY A 86 -22.00 -8.81 23.21
N LEU A 87 -21.97 -8.65 24.51
CA LEU A 87 -22.52 -7.53 25.25
C LEU A 87 -21.39 -6.91 26.05
N MET A 88 -21.27 -5.58 26.01
CA MET A 88 -20.48 -4.87 26.99
C MET A 88 -21.41 -4.32 28.05
N VAL A 89 -21.36 -4.89 29.24
CA VAL A 89 -22.27 -4.54 30.34
C VAL A 89 -21.47 -3.91 31.47
N GLY A 90 -21.97 -2.81 32.01
CA GLY A 90 -21.27 -2.10 33.06
C GLY A 90 -21.98 -0.81 33.44
N ILE A 91 -21.27 0.10 34.09
CA ILE A 91 -21.79 1.39 34.53
C ILE A 91 -21.26 2.53 33.66
N GLY A 92 -22.03 3.62 33.59
CA GLY A 92 -21.65 4.83 32.88
C GLY A 92 -22.29 6.08 33.47
N GLY A 93 -21.86 7.23 32.96
CA GLY A 93 -22.41 8.52 33.34
C GLY A 93 -23.49 8.97 32.36
N GLY A 94 -24.68 9.30 32.86
CA GLY A 94 -25.82 9.69 32.05
C GLY A 94 -25.77 11.16 31.64
N VAL A 95 -26.30 11.49 30.46
CA VAL A 95 -26.47 12.89 30.03
C VAL A 95 -27.95 13.24 30.04
N TRP A 96 -28.34 14.10 30.98
CA TRP A 96 -29.73 14.53 31.09
C TRP A 96 -30.12 15.52 29.98
N SER A 97 -31.36 15.40 29.49
CA SER A 97 -31.99 16.42 28.65
C SER A 97 -33.51 16.39 28.80
N LYS A 98 -34.20 17.44 28.36
CA LYS A 98 -35.68 17.43 28.34
C LYS A 98 -36.28 16.32 27.47
N LYS A 99 -35.52 15.81 26.49
CA LYS A 99 -35.93 14.71 25.61
C LYS A 99 -35.69 13.35 26.28
N ASN A 100 -34.54 13.21 26.93
CA ASN A 100 -34.12 12.00 27.64
C ASN A 100 -33.93 12.35 29.12
N ASP A 101 -35.00 12.20 29.92
CA ASP A 101 -34.95 12.39 31.38
C ASP A 101 -34.21 11.20 32.02
N ILE A 102 -32.90 11.08 31.80
CA ILE A 102 -32.05 10.03 32.36
C ILE A 102 -31.88 10.24 33.86
N ARG A 103 -31.99 9.16 34.64
CA ARG A 103 -31.84 9.15 36.10
C ARG A 103 -30.84 8.12 36.58
N LEU A 104 -30.32 8.28 37.79
CA LEU A 104 -29.45 7.28 38.39
C LEU A 104 -30.22 5.96 38.58
N GLY A 105 -29.58 4.84 38.22
CA GLY A 105 -30.19 3.52 38.13
C GLY A 105 -30.97 3.24 36.84
N ASP A 106 -31.16 4.21 35.94
CA ASP A 106 -31.65 3.92 34.59
C ASP A 106 -30.60 3.15 33.77
N VAL A 107 -31.02 2.60 32.63
CA VAL A 107 -30.14 1.90 31.70
C VAL A 107 -30.07 2.67 30.38
N VAL A 108 -28.86 2.87 29.86
CA VAL A 108 -28.60 3.36 28.52
C VAL A 108 -28.07 2.23 27.64
N VAL A 109 -28.62 2.12 26.44
CA VAL A 109 -28.25 1.10 25.45
C VAL A 109 -27.79 1.79 24.18
N SER A 110 -26.62 1.39 23.67
CA SER A 110 -26.08 1.93 22.42
C SER A 110 -27.03 1.66 21.26
N GLN A 111 -27.42 2.71 20.53
CA GLN A 111 -28.25 2.57 19.33
C GLN A 111 -27.69 3.42 18.19
N PRO A 112 -27.44 2.82 16.99
CA PRO A 112 -26.99 3.56 15.83
C PRO A 112 -27.96 4.67 15.40
N ASN A 113 -27.41 5.75 14.85
CA ASN A 113 -28.16 6.79 14.15
C ASN A 113 -27.55 7.05 12.74
N GLU A 114 -27.93 8.16 12.10
CA GLU A 114 -27.41 8.52 10.77
C GLU A 114 -25.91 8.82 10.77
N MET A 115 -25.37 9.29 11.91
CA MET A 115 -23.99 9.77 12.04
C MET A 115 -23.03 8.73 12.62
N HIS A 116 -23.49 7.88 13.55
CA HIS A 116 -22.63 7.00 14.32
C HIS A 116 -23.19 5.58 14.49
N GLY A 117 -22.29 4.63 14.76
CA GLY A 117 -22.60 3.22 14.97
C GLY A 117 -23.31 2.89 16.29
N GLY A 118 -23.63 3.88 17.13
CA GLY A 118 -24.17 3.70 18.48
C GLY A 118 -23.15 3.94 19.59
N VAL A 119 -21.86 3.96 19.25
CA VAL A 119 -20.76 4.39 20.11
C VAL A 119 -19.93 5.43 19.35
N VAL A 120 -19.43 6.43 20.06
CA VAL A 120 -18.60 7.51 19.53
C VAL A 120 -17.31 7.58 20.35
N GLN A 121 -16.16 7.36 19.71
CA GLN A 121 -14.89 7.63 20.37
C GLN A 121 -14.64 9.13 20.42
N TRP A 122 -14.92 9.77 21.57
CA TRP A 122 -15.03 11.22 21.62
C TRP A 122 -13.69 11.95 21.71
N ASP A 123 -12.62 11.24 22.08
CA ASP A 123 -11.26 11.75 22.27
C ASP A 123 -10.29 11.36 21.13
N TYR A 124 -10.81 10.80 20.02
CA TYR A 124 -10.01 10.38 18.86
C TYR A 124 -10.25 11.25 17.61
N GLY A 125 -9.18 11.83 17.07
CA GLY A 125 -9.25 12.81 15.99
C GLY A 125 -7.94 13.53 15.72
N LYS A 126 -7.96 14.48 14.79
CA LYS A 126 -6.82 15.33 14.42
C LYS A 126 -7.06 16.75 14.89
N THR A 127 -6.00 17.44 15.30
CA THR A 127 -6.05 18.88 15.56
C THR A 127 -5.69 19.62 14.28
N GLU A 128 -6.61 20.44 13.76
CA GLU A 128 -6.38 21.27 12.56
C GLU A 128 -5.58 22.54 12.88
N SER A 129 -5.17 23.29 11.84
CA SER A 129 -4.24 24.43 11.89
C SER A 129 -4.70 25.66 12.71
N GLU A 130 -5.78 25.56 13.47
CA GLU A 130 -6.27 26.58 14.41
C GLU A 130 -6.49 26.01 15.83
N GLY A 131 -5.99 24.81 16.13
CA GLY A 131 -6.22 24.16 17.43
C GLY A 131 -7.60 23.51 17.57
N LYS A 132 -8.40 23.50 16.50
CA LYS A 132 -9.71 22.86 16.45
C LYS A 132 -9.56 21.35 16.30
N PHE A 133 -10.10 20.60 17.25
CA PHE A 133 -10.14 19.15 17.18
C PHE A 133 -11.25 18.70 16.21
N VAL A 134 -10.87 17.91 15.20
CA VAL A 134 -11.79 17.30 14.23
C VAL A 134 -11.69 15.79 14.34
N ARG A 135 -12.83 15.18 14.68
CA ARG A 135 -12.95 13.72 14.81
C ARG A 135 -12.94 13.06 13.44
N LYS A 136 -12.34 11.88 13.36
CA LYS A 136 -12.30 11.06 12.14
C LYS A 136 -12.69 9.63 12.45
N GLY A 137 -13.40 9.02 11.49
CA GLY A 137 -13.85 7.63 11.57
C GLY A 137 -15.23 7.47 12.20
N SER A 138 -15.79 6.28 12.04
CA SER A 138 -17.02 5.85 12.68
C SER A 138 -16.84 4.42 13.14
N LEU A 139 -17.12 4.15 14.42
CA LEU A 139 -17.09 2.79 14.95
C LEU A 139 -18.20 1.94 14.33
N ASN A 140 -17.96 0.63 14.23
CA ASN A 140 -18.92 -0.34 13.73
C ASN A 140 -20.25 -0.34 14.51
N LYS A 141 -21.30 -0.84 13.85
CA LYS A 141 -22.65 -0.98 14.44
C LYS A 141 -22.79 -2.32 15.16
N PRO A 142 -23.63 -2.41 16.22
CA PRO A 142 -24.01 -3.69 16.79
C PRO A 142 -24.60 -4.63 15.72
N PRO A 143 -24.41 -5.95 15.88
CA PRO A 143 -25.02 -6.96 15.00
C PRO A 143 -26.52 -6.80 14.81
N SER A 144 -27.02 -7.13 13.62
CA SER A 144 -28.45 -7.02 13.29
C SER A 144 -29.34 -7.82 14.23
N VAL A 145 -28.88 -8.98 14.73
CA VAL A 145 -29.60 -9.78 15.74
C VAL A 145 -29.88 -8.98 17.01
N LEU A 146 -28.88 -8.24 17.52
CA LEU A 146 -29.05 -7.39 18.70
C LEU A 146 -29.94 -6.17 18.39
N LEU A 147 -29.82 -5.58 17.21
CA LEU A 147 -30.67 -4.45 16.80
C LEU A 147 -32.14 -4.87 16.61
N HIS A 148 -32.40 -6.06 16.08
CA HIS A 148 -33.74 -6.64 16.00
C HIS A 148 -34.31 -6.92 17.39
N ALA A 149 -33.51 -7.50 18.29
CA ALA A 149 -33.91 -7.72 19.68
C ALA A 149 -34.24 -6.40 20.40
N VAL A 150 -33.42 -5.36 20.23
CA VAL A 150 -33.70 -4.00 20.74
C VAL A 150 -35.01 -3.46 20.16
N GLN A 151 -35.25 -3.64 18.86
CA GLN A 151 -36.50 -3.17 18.23
C GLN A 151 -37.72 -3.93 18.75
N ALA A 152 -37.61 -5.24 18.94
CA ALA A 152 -38.66 -6.09 19.50
C ALA A 152 -38.98 -5.69 20.95
N LEU A 153 -37.94 -5.46 21.75
CA LEU A 153 -38.05 -5.02 23.13
C LEU A 153 -38.67 -3.62 23.23
N LYS A 154 -38.27 -2.66 22.39
CA LYS A 154 -38.92 -1.33 22.33
C LYS A 154 -40.40 -1.41 21.95
N ARG A 155 -40.76 -2.34 21.06
CA ARG A 155 -42.17 -2.61 20.71
C ARG A 155 -42.91 -3.18 21.92
N HIS A 156 -42.32 -4.14 22.63
CA HIS A 156 -42.89 -4.74 23.83
C HIS A 156 -43.09 -3.70 24.95
N ALA A 157 -42.07 -2.89 25.23
CA ALA A 157 -42.07 -1.83 26.24
C ALA A 157 -43.14 -0.74 26.03
N ARG A 158 -43.69 -0.60 24.81
CA ARG A 158 -44.83 0.29 24.52
C ARG A 158 -46.18 -0.29 24.96
N MET A 159 -46.24 -1.60 25.17
CA MET A 159 -47.45 -2.34 25.50
C MET A 159 -47.46 -2.79 26.96
N VAL A 160 -46.31 -3.24 27.47
CA VAL A 160 -46.13 -3.77 28.82
C VAL A 160 -44.79 -3.27 29.35
N ASP A 161 -44.73 -2.88 30.63
CA ASP A 161 -43.48 -2.47 31.27
C ASP A 161 -42.48 -3.64 31.28
N LEU A 162 -41.18 -3.32 31.15
CA LEU A 162 -40.12 -4.33 31.25
C LEU A 162 -40.01 -4.83 32.68
N ASP A 163 -39.96 -6.15 32.84
CA ASP A 163 -39.97 -6.80 34.15
C ASP A 163 -38.58 -6.82 34.80
N PHE A 164 -38.08 -5.62 35.12
CA PHE A 164 -36.85 -5.45 35.90
C PHE A 164 -36.98 -6.06 37.29
N GLN A 165 -38.19 -6.09 37.86
CA GLN A 165 -38.41 -6.64 39.20
C GLN A 165 -38.06 -8.12 39.23
N ASN A 166 -38.56 -8.91 38.27
CA ASN A 166 -38.24 -10.33 38.17
C ASN A 166 -36.74 -10.60 38.00
N ALA A 167 -36.05 -9.80 37.18
CA ALA A 167 -34.60 -9.95 37.01
C ALA A 167 -33.82 -9.61 38.30
N LEU A 168 -34.24 -8.59 39.05
CA LEU A 168 -33.62 -8.25 40.34
C LEU A 168 -33.97 -9.25 41.45
N ASP A 169 -35.21 -9.75 41.49
CA ASP A 169 -35.65 -10.81 42.41
C ASP A 169 -34.87 -12.11 42.14
N HIS A 170 -34.58 -12.40 40.88
CA HIS A 170 -33.75 -13.55 40.48
C HIS A 170 -32.31 -13.42 41.02
N MET A 171 -31.72 -12.24 40.95
CA MET A 171 -30.41 -11.96 41.56
C MET A 171 -30.44 -12.19 43.08
N GLU A 172 -31.46 -11.68 43.77
CA GLU A 172 -31.63 -11.88 45.21
C GLU A 172 -31.78 -13.35 45.57
N GLN A 173 -32.57 -14.11 44.81
CA GLN A 173 -32.77 -15.55 45.03
C GLN A 173 -31.47 -16.35 44.86
N ASN A 174 -30.67 -16.02 43.83
CA ASN A 174 -29.41 -16.69 43.57
C ASN A 174 -28.33 -16.30 44.60
N TYR A 175 -28.28 -15.03 45.00
CA TYR A 175 -27.25 -14.48 45.87
C TYR A 175 -27.87 -13.48 46.88
N PRO A 176 -28.43 -13.96 48.01
CA PRO A 176 -29.13 -13.11 48.97
C PRO A 176 -28.33 -11.93 49.51
N LYS A 177 -26.99 -12.06 49.60
CA LYS A 177 -26.11 -10.94 50.02
C LYS A 177 -26.22 -9.72 49.10
N MET A 178 -26.46 -9.93 47.81
CA MET A 178 -26.56 -8.82 46.85
C MET A 178 -27.82 -7.97 47.09
N ALA A 179 -28.86 -8.51 47.73
CA ALA A 179 -30.06 -7.76 48.09
C ALA A 179 -29.82 -6.74 49.21
N GLU A 180 -28.66 -6.73 49.86
CA GLU A 180 -28.28 -5.71 50.83
C GLU A 180 -27.44 -4.58 50.19
N GLU A 181 -26.64 -4.91 49.16
CA GLU A 181 -25.64 -4.01 48.57
C GLU A 181 -26.08 -3.41 47.23
N TYR A 182 -26.83 -4.15 46.41
CA TYR A 182 -27.26 -3.77 45.05
C TYR A 182 -28.70 -3.24 45.03
N ILE A 183 -29.03 -2.39 46.00
CA ILE A 183 -30.40 -1.87 46.21
C ILE A 183 -30.61 -0.48 45.64
N PHE A 184 -31.86 -0.18 45.30
CA PHE A 184 -32.27 1.15 44.90
C PHE A 184 -32.03 2.15 46.05
N GLN A 185 -31.33 3.25 45.76
CA GLN A 185 -30.89 4.21 46.78
C GLN A 185 -31.96 5.25 47.14
N GLY A 186 -33.14 5.25 46.51
CA GLY A 186 -34.20 6.23 46.74
C GLY A 186 -34.13 7.45 45.81
N GLU A 187 -35.27 8.08 45.51
CA GLU A 187 -35.32 9.26 44.61
C GLU A 187 -34.56 10.47 45.16
N ASP A 188 -34.49 10.64 46.48
CA ASP A 188 -33.82 11.79 47.12
C ASP A 188 -32.29 11.79 46.92
N ASN A 189 -31.73 10.61 46.64
CA ASN A 189 -30.31 10.41 46.34
C ASN A 189 -29.99 10.50 44.84
N ASP A 190 -31.00 10.74 43.98
CA ASP A 190 -30.84 11.05 42.57
C ASP A 190 -30.74 12.57 42.35
N GLN A 191 -29.55 13.11 42.62
CA GLN A 191 -29.25 14.54 42.57
C GLN A 191 -28.53 14.90 41.27
N LEU A 192 -29.19 15.69 40.42
CA LEU A 192 -28.61 16.28 39.23
C LEU A 192 -28.32 17.75 39.49
N PHE A 193 -27.05 18.14 39.52
CA PHE A 193 -26.64 19.53 39.66
C PHE A 193 -26.63 20.26 38.30
N LYS A 194 -26.73 21.59 38.34
CA LYS A 194 -26.51 22.44 37.16
C LYS A 194 -25.11 22.20 36.58
N SER A 195 -24.99 22.24 35.25
CA SER A 195 -23.76 21.85 34.56
C SER A 195 -22.60 22.83 34.73
N GLU A 196 -22.87 24.06 35.16
CA GLU A 196 -21.87 25.09 35.48
C GLU A 196 -21.38 25.03 36.95
N TYR A 197 -22.00 24.19 37.78
CA TYR A 197 -21.59 24.02 39.17
C TYR A 197 -20.60 22.87 39.27
N ASP A 198 -19.45 23.15 39.87
CA ASP A 198 -18.42 22.14 40.14
C ASP A 198 -18.46 21.72 41.60
N HIS A 199 -18.14 20.45 41.81
CA HIS A 199 -18.08 19.83 43.13
C HIS A 199 -17.15 20.57 44.10
N GLU A 200 -17.63 20.87 45.33
CA GLU A 200 -16.90 21.70 46.31
C GLU A 200 -15.75 20.96 47.02
N GLY A 201 -15.64 19.63 46.87
CA GLY A 201 -14.59 18.80 47.48
C GLY A 201 -15.17 17.64 48.31
N GLY A 202 -14.35 16.65 48.66
CA GLY A 202 -14.81 15.44 49.36
C GLY A 202 -15.17 14.26 48.43
N ASP A 203 -15.60 13.13 49.02
CA ASP A 203 -15.91 11.88 48.31
C ASP A 203 -17.40 11.73 47.92
N ASP A 204 -18.26 12.59 48.45
CA ASP A 204 -19.72 12.64 48.25
C ASP A 204 -20.19 14.08 48.02
N CYS A 205 -21.50 14.29 47.79
CA CYS A 205 -22.10 15.60 47.52
C CYS A 205 -22.76 16.24 48.75
N GLU A 206 -22.40 15.85 49.98
CA GLU A 206 -23.05 16.39 51.19
C GLU A 206 -22.75 17.88 51.41
N GLU A 207 -21.56 18.34 51.01
CA GLU A 207 -21.14 19.74 51.12
C GLU A 207 -21.64 20.61 49.96
N CYS A 208 -22.26 20.02 48.93
CA CYS A 208 -22.72 20.77 47.75
C CYS A 208 -24.02 21.54 47.99
N ASP A 209 -24.14 22.72 47.36
CA ASP A 209 -25.33 23.57 47.47
C ASP A 209 -26.56 22.91 46.82
N SER A 210 -27.44 22.37 47.68
CA SER A 210 -28.74 21.80 47.28
C SER A 210 -29.64 22.74 46.47
N MET A 211 -29.43 24.07 46.52
CA MET A 211 -30.18 25.03 45.70
C MET A 211 -29.79 24.98 44.22
N LEU A 212 -28.64 24.38 43.89
CA LEU A 212 -28.14 24.20 42.53
C LEU A 212 -28.54 22.85 41.91
N ILE A 213 -29.33 22.05 42.62
CA ILE A 213 -29.96 20.83 42.09
C ILE A 213 -31.08 21.22 41.11
N GLU A 214 -31.08 20.59 39.94
CA GLU A 214 -32.12 20.73 38.92
C GLU A 214 -33.47 20.20 39.42
N LYS A 215 -34.50 21.05 39.39
CA LYS A 215 -35.84 20.69 39.86
C LYS A 215 -36.54 19.79 38.84
N ARG A 216 -36.64 18.50 39.16
CA ARG A 216 -37.30 17.48 38.32
C ARG A 216 -38.58 16.96 39.01
N LEU A 217 -39.59 16.59 38.22
CA LEU A 217 -40.82 15.99 38.74
C LEU A 217 -40.56 14.53 39.17
N SER A 218 -41.09 14.10 40.31
CA SER A 218 -41.04 12.68 40.72
C SER A 218 -41.68 11.77 39.67
N ARG A 219 -41.10 10.58 39.47
CA ARG A 219 -41.68 9.61 38.53
C ARG A 219 -42.82 8.88 39.22
N LYS A 220 -43.84 8.51 38.43
CA LYS A 220 -44.93 7.65 38.92
C LYS A 220 -44.49 6.20 39.15
N ASN A 221 -43.51 5.74 38.37
CA ASN A 221 -42.93 4.41 38.45
C ASN A 221 -41.44 4.57 38.78
N LEU A 222 -41.02 3.94 39.87
CA LEU A 222 -39.65 3.97 40.39
C LEU A 222 -38.73 2.94 39.71
N MET A 223 -39.29 2.06 38.86
CA MET A 223 -38.49 1.09 38.12
C MET A 223 -37.56 1.80 37.11
N PRO A 224 -36.37 1.23 36.85
CA PRO A 224 -35.43 1.74 35.85
C PRO A 224 -36.07 1.92 34.48
N LYS A 225 -35.74 3.03 33.81
CA LYS A 225 -36.10 3.25 32.41
C LYS A 225 -34.93 2.94 31.50
N VAL A 226 -35.25 2.45 30.29
CA VAL A 226 -34.26 2.19 29.25
C VAL A 226 -34.25 3.31 28.24
N HIS A 227 -33.09 3.91 28.02
CA HIS A 227 -32.84 4.96 27.04
C HIS A 227 -31.95 4.43 25.93
N TYR A 228 -32.20 4.86 24.70
CA TYR A 228 -31.48 4.37 23.52
C TYR A 228 -30.88 5.53 22.74
N GLY A 229 -29.58 5.48 22.49
CA GLY A 229 -28.86 6.54 21.78
C GLY A 229 -27.36 6.25 21.69
N ASN A 230 -26.60 7.24 21.20
CA ASN A 230 -25.16 7.10 21.11
C ASN A 230 -24.52 7.18 22.51
N ILE A 231 -23.51 6.36 22.73
CA ILE A 231 -22.68 6.38 23.93
C ILE A 231 -21.29 6.93 23.56
N ALA A 232 -20.82 7.94 24.28
CA ALA A 232 -19.46 8.43 24.16
C ALA A 232 -18.50 7.51 24.93
N SER A 233 -17.48 7.03 24.24
CA SER A 233 -16.42 6.17 24.76
C SER A 233 -15.05 6.84 24.60
N GLY A 234 -14.15 6.71 25.56
CA GLY A 234 -12.82 7.30 25.44
C GLY A 234 -11.87 6.87 26.56
N ASN A 235 -10.58 7.16 26.39
CA ASN A 235 -9.55 6.85 27.40
C ASN A 235 -9.52 7.88 28.54
N GLN A 236 -10.39 8.90 28.51
CA GLN A 236 -10.51 9.93 29.54
C GLN A 236 -11.85 9.83 30.28
N VAL A 237 -11.83 10.02 31.60
CA VAL A 237 -13.05 10.13 32.41
C VAL A 237 -13.64 11.52 32.21
N MET A 238 -14.90 11.61 31.77
CA MET A 238 -15.62 12.89 31.76
C MET A 238 -15.98 13.33 33.19
N LYS A 239 -15.48 14.51 33.58
CA LYS A 239 -15.68 15.11 34.92
C LYS A 239 -16.11 16.59 34.87
N HIS A 240 -16.50 17.09 33.70
CA HIS A 240 -16.81 18.51 33.54
C HIS A 240 -18.16 18.69 32.83
N GLY A 241 -19.14 19.25 33.56
CA GLY A 241 -20.54 19.32 33.09
C GLY A 241 -20.73 20.10 31.79
N ILE A 242 -20.11 21.28 31.67
CA ILE A 242 -20.18 22.08 30.43
C ILE A 242 -19.57 21.34 29.22
N VAL A 243 -18.41 20.70 29.38
CA VAL A 243 -17.74 19.97 28.30
C VAL A 243 -18.58 18.76 27.88
N ARG A 244 -19.12 18.02 28.85
CA ARG A 244 -20.10 16.94 28.63
C ARG A 244 -21.27 17.42 27.78
N ASP A 245 -21.91 18.53 28.15
CA ASP A 245 -23.09 19.06 27.45
C ASP A 245 -22.76 19.48 26.02
N ASN A 246 -21.59 20.08 25.79
CA ASN A 246 -21.12 20.44 24.45
C ASN A 246 -20.93 19.20 23.56
N ILE A 247 -20.22 18.18 24.04
CA ILE A 247 -20.01 16.92 23.30
C ILE A 247 -21.34 16.20 23.07
N ALA A 248 -22.22 16.17 24.07
CA ALA A 248 -23.55 15.57 23.95
C ALA A 248 -24.39 16.22 22.85
N LYS A 249 -24.31 17.55 22.73
CA LYS A 249 -25.00 18.30 21.69
C LYS A 249 -24.39 18.08 20.31
N GLU A 250 -23.07 18.08 20.20
CA GLU A 250 -22.35 17.91 18.92
C GLU A 250 -22.52 16.51 18.35
N GLU A 251 -22.38 15.47 19.18
CA GLU A 251 -22.33 14.07 18.75
C GLU A 251 -23.64 13.31 18.98
N SER A 252 -24.64 13.98 19.54
CA SER A 252 -25.91 13.39 19.95
C SER A 252 -25.75 12.18 20.89
N VAL A 253 -24.76 12.25 21.81
CA VAL A 253 -24.52 11.21 22.83
C VAL A 253 -25.36 11.45 24.08
N ILE A 254 -25.74 10.36 24.75
CA ILE A 254 -26.59 10.39 25.95
C ILE A 254 -25.96 9.71 27.18
N CYS A 255 -24.75 9.17 27.04
CA CYS A 255 -24.02 8.50 28.09
C CYS A 255 -22.51 8.59 27.81
N PHE A 256 -21.69 8.61 28.86
CA PHE A 256 -20.23 8.51 28.80
C PHE A 256 -19.74 7.26 29.54
N GLU A 257 -18.78 6.56 28.94
CA GLU A 257 -18.06 5.41 29.50
C GLU A 257 -16.65 5.34 28.88
N MET A 258 -15.83 4.31 29.19
CA MET A 258 -14.39 4.34 28.88
C MET A 258 -13.85 3.19 28.03
N GLU A 259 -14.65 2.18 27.71
CA GLU A 259 -14.11 0.92 27.19
C GLU A 259 -14.66 0.51 25.82
N ALA A 260 -15.91 0.90 25.51
CA ALA A 260 -16.62 0.37 24.37
C ALA A 260 -15.92 0.62 23.02
N ALA A 261 -15.24 1.76 22.85
CA ALA A 261 -14.53 2.09 21.62
C ALA A 261 -13.43 1.07 21.28
N GLY A 262 -12.81 0.44 22.28
CA GLY A 262 -11.84 -0.64 22.05
C GLY A 262 -12.46 -1.93 21.51
N LEU A 263 -13.77 -2.10 21.65
CA LEU A 263 -14.48 -3.32 21.26
C LEU A 263 -15.15 -3.20 19.90
N MET A 264 -15.81 -2.08 19.62
CA MET A 264 -16.83 -1.99 18.58
C MET A 264 -16.37 -2.47 17.19
N ASP A 265 -15.11 -2.23 16.82
CA ASP A 265 -14.63 -2.55 15.47
C ASP A 265 -14.32 -4.03 15.26
N ASN A 266 -13.89 -4.75 16.30
CA ASN A 266 -13.39 -6.13 16.20
C ASN A 266 -14.20 -7.15 17.01
N PHE A 267 -14.99 -6.69 17.99
CA PHE A 267 -15.86 -7.50 18.81
C PHE A 267 -17.31 -7.06 18.60
N PRO A 268 -18.09 -7.78 17.76
CA PRO A 268 -19.44 -7.38 17.41
C PRO A 268 -20.34 -7.38 18.65
N CYS A 269 -20.61 -6.21 19.23
CA CYS A 269 -21.31 -6.11 20.51
C CYS A 269 -22.34 -4.99 20.61
N LEU A 270 -23.20 -5.09 21.62
CA LEU A 270 -24.09 -4.03 22.08
C LEU A 270 -23.62 -3.54 23.45
N VAL A 271 -23.59 -2.23 23.65
CA VAL A 271 -23.13 -1.61 24.90
C VAL A 271 -24.35 -1.28 25.76
N ILE A 272 -24.30 -1.73 27.01
CA ILE A 272 -25.34 -1.55 28.03
C ILE A 272 -24.68 -0.91 29.25
N ARG A 273 -25.20 0.25 29.65
CA ARG A 273 -24.67 1.03 30.77
C ARG A 273 -25.77 1.35 31.77
N GLY A 274 -25.61 0.87 33.00
CA GLY A 274 -26.39 1.36 34.12
C GLY A 274 -25.85 2.71 34.55
N ILE A 275 -26.72 3.67 34.83
CA ILE A 275 -26.31 5.04 35.11
C ILE A 275 -25.98 5.21 36.59
N CYS A 276 -24.71 5.47 36.90
CA CYS A 276 -24.23 5.64 38.28
C CYS A 276 -23.88 7.10 38.64
N ASP A 277 -23.66 7.95 37.65
CA ASP A 277 -23.44 9.38 37.81
C ASP A 277 -23.93 10.16 36.58
N TYR A 278 -23.70 11.48 36.53
CA TYR A 278 -24.09 12.35 35.41
C TYR A 278 -22.92 12.81 34.53
N ALA A 279 -21.80 12.09 34.54
CA ALA A 279 -20.60 12.43 33.78
C ALA A 279 -20.09 13.87 34.02
N ASP A 280 -20.12 14.33 35.27
CA ASP A 280 -19.54 15.60 35.73
C ASP A 280 -18.68 15.39 36.98
N SER A 281 -18.39 16.49 37.68
CA SER A 281 -17.57 16.50 38.89
C SER A 281 -18.29 15.91 40.11
N HIS A 282 -19.62 15.78 40.09
CA HIS A 282 -20.45 15.26 41.18
C HIS A 282 -20.58 13.74 41.08
N LYS A 283 -19.55 13.02 41.53
CA LYS A 283 -19.55 11.55 41.51
C LYS A 283 -20.44 10.98 42.61
N ASN A 284 -21.25 9.99 42.24
CA ASN A 284 -22.21 9.37 43.16
C ASN A 284 -21.94 7.88 43.34
N LYS A 285 -20.96 7.55 44.19
CA LYS A 285 -20.45 6.18 44.37
C LYS A 285 -21.51 5.19 44.89
N ILE A 286 -22.51 5.65 45.65
CA ILE A 286 -23.56 4.77 46.21
C ILE A 286 -24.45 4.13 45.15
N TRP A 287 -24.53 4.70 43.94
CA TRP A 287 -25.34 4.14 42.85
C TRP A 287 -24.61 3.10 42.01
N GLN A 288 -23.29 2.93 42.15
CA GLN A 288 -22.51 2.04 41.27
C GLN A 288 -23.02 0.60 41.28
N LEU A 289 -23.30 0.04 42.46
CA LEU A 289 -23.78 -1.33 42.59
C LEU A 289 -25.18 -1.49 41.98
N TYR A 290 -26.12 -0.61 42.31
CA TYR A 290 -27.46 -0.65 41.74
C TYR A 290 -27.46 -0.43 40.21
N ALA A 291 -26.63 0.48 39.71
CA ALA A 291 -26.42 0.68 38.28
C ALA A 291 -25.88 -0.59 37.60
N ALA A 292 -24.90 -1.27 38.19
CA ALA A 292 -24.41 -2.55 37.69
C ALA A 292 -25.52 -3.62 37.65
N ALA A 293 -26.32 -3.74 38.71
CA ALA A 293 -27.46 -4.66 38.77
C ALA A 293 -28.51 -4.37 37.69
N THR A 294 -28.87 -3.10 37.47
CA THR A 294 -29.87 -2.72 36.47
C THR A 294 -29.37 -2.94 35.03
N ALA A 295 -28.09 -2.69 34.77
CA ALA A 295 -27.44 -3.03 33.50
C ALA A 295 -27.47 -4.55 33.24
N ALA A 296 -27.12 -5.34 34.26
CA ALA A 296 -27.14 -6.79 34.20
C ALA A 296 -28.56 -7.36 34.03
N ALA A 297 -29.53 -6.81 34.75
CA ALA A 297 -30.95 -7.15 34.61
C ALA A 297 -31.44 -6.87 33.20
N PHE A 298 -31.07 -5.73 32.60
CA PHE A 298 -31.42 -5.43 31.22
C PHE A 298 -30.76 -6.40 30.24
N ALA A 299 -29.49 -6.77 30.44
CA ALA A 299 -28.82 -7.77 29.60
C ALA A 299 -29.57 -9.13 29.62
N ARG A 300 -30.02 -9.58 30.80
CA ARG A 300 -30.86 -10.77 30.95
C ARG A 300 -32.19 -10.64 30.19
N ILE A 301 -32.89 -9.51 30.36
CA ILE A 301 -34.15 -9.24 29.65
C ILE A 301 -33.92 -9.26 28.14
N LEU A 302 -32.88 -8.57 27.65
CA LEU A 302 -32.54 -8.49 26.22
C LEU A 302 -32.31 -9.88 25.61
N LEU A 303 -31.57 -10.75 26.29
CA LEU A 303 -31.32 -12.12 25.82
C LEU A 303 -32.60 -12.96 25.71
N GLY A 304 -33.63 -12.65 26.49
CA GLY A 304 -34.97 -13.24 26.35
C GLY A 304 -35.70 -12.86 25.05
N PHE A 305 -35.26 -11.80 24.37
CA PHE A 305 -35.77 -11.38 23.06
C PHE A 305 -34.87 -11.82 21.89
N VAL A 306 -33.81 -12.60 22.15
CA VAL A 306 -32.92 -13.15 21.12
C VAL A 306 -33.25 -14.62 20.93
N GLU A 307 -33.59 -15.03 19.70
CA GLU A 307 -33.87 -16.44 19.40
C GLU A 307 -32.56 -17.23 19.19
N LYS A 308 -32.47 -18.44 19.74
CA LYS A 308 -31.27 -19.30 19.62
C LYS A 308 -30.84 -19.57 18.17
N GLN A 309 -31.80 -19.70 17.27
CA GLN A 309 -31.52 -19.93 15.85
C GLN A 309 -30.89 -18.69 15.17
N GLU A 310 -31.29 -17.48 15.56
CA GLU A 310 -30.69 -16.23 15.07
C GLU A 310 -29.23 -16.08 15.54
N VAL A 311 -28.91 -16.51 16.76
CA VAL A 311 -27.52 -16.55 17.25
C VAL A 311 -26.67 -17.48 16.38
N THR A 312 -27.16 -18.69 16.11
CA THR A 312 -26.44 -19.68 15.30
C THR A 312 -26.18 -19.19 13.88
N ASN A 313 -27.17 -18.51 13.29
CA ASN A 313 -27.12 -17.97 11.93
C ASN A 313 -26.31 -16.66 11.83
N THR A 314 -25.91 -16.06 12.96
CA THR A 314 -25.08 -14.85 12.94
C THR A 314 -23.68 -15.23 12.40
N PRO A 315 -23.22 -14.61 11.30
CA PRO A 315 -21.90 -14.90 10.74
C PRO A 315 -20.81 -14.48 11.74
N VAL A 316 -19.80 -15.32 11.93
CA VAL A 316 -18.61 -14.93 12.70
C VAL A 316 -17.87 -13.91 11.84
N GLN A 317 -17.61 -12.71 12.38
CA GLN A 317 -16.77 -11.71 11.72
C GLN A 317 -15.31 -12.19 11.81
N GLN A 318 -14.94 -13.14 10.95
CA GLN A 318 -13.58 -13.65 10.86
C GLN A 318 -12.84 -12.80 9.82
N GLN A 319 -11.88 -12.01 10.26
CA GLN A 319 -11.00 -11.24 9.39
C GLN A 319 -9.87 -12.14 8.89
N TYR A 320 -9.70 -12.23 7.58
CA TYR A 320 -8.64 -13.02 6.96
C TYR A 320 -7.51 -12.12 6.49
N THR A 321 -6.26 -12.48 6.82
CA THR A 321 -5.07 -11.73 6.39
C THR A 321 -4.08 -12.69 5.75
N ILE A 322 -4.09 -12.74 4.42
CA ILE A 322 -3.19 -13.58 3.64
C ILE A 322 -2.25 -12.65 2.88
N LEU A 323 -1.11 -12.37 3.49
CA LEU A 323 -0.07 -11.47 2.98
C LEU A 323 1.24 -12.24 2.77
N PRO A 324 2.03 -11.87 1.75
CA PRO A 324 3.27 -12.56 1.43
C PRO A 324 4.41 -12.21 2.39
N PHE A 325 4.33 -11.05 3.04
CA PHE A 325 5.38 -10.49 3.89
C PHE A 325 4.78 -9.70 5.06
N PRO A 326 5.49 -9.59 6.20
CA PRO A 326 5.14 -8.67 7.27
C PRO A 326 5.31 -7.20 6.84
N CYS A 327 4.65 -6.29 7.58
CA CYS A 327 4.75 -4.84 7.38
C CYS A 327 6.21 -4.38 7.40
N ASN A 328 6.58 -3.52 6.46
CA ASN A 328 7.93 -3.00 6.35
C ASN A 328 8.09 -1.77 7.25
N THR A 329 8.76 -1.93 8.39
CA THR A 329 8.95 -0.86 9.37
C THR A 329 9.97 0.20 8.94
N ASP A 330 10.79 -0.10 7.92
CA ASP A 330 11.79 0.80 7.34
C ASP A 330 11.31 1.42 6.02
N PHE A 331 10.00 1.36 5.75
CA PHE A 331 9.40 1.89 4.55
C PHE A 331 9.60 3.41 4.43
N ILE A 332 9.96 3.88 3.23
CA ILE A 332 10.13 5.31 2.94
C ILE A 332 8.89 5.80 2.20
N GLY A 333 8.17 6.72 2.83
CA GLY A 333 6.90 7.29 2.33
C GLY A 333 6.96 7.81 0.90
N ARG A 334 5.86 7.62 0.17
CA ARG A 334 5.60 8.07 -1.20
C ARG A 334 4.18 8.65 -1.27
N ASP A 335 3.99 9.73 -0.53
CA ASP A 335 2.65 10.27 -0.21
C ASP A 335 1.84 10.65 -1.46
N ASP A 336 2.51 11.04 -2.54
CA ASP A 336 1.91 11.35 -3.84
C ASP A 336 1.19 10.12 -4.45
N ILE A 337 1.81 8.95 -4.35
CA ILE A 337 1.27 7.68 -4.84
C ILE A 337 0.08 7.26 -3.97
N PHE A 338 0.21 7.31 -2.65
CA PHE A 338 -0.89 6.94 -1.74
C PHE A 338 -2.08 7.86 -1.87
N GLN A 339 -1.87 9.18 -1.94
CA GLN A 339 -2.95 10.14 -2.16
C GLN A 339 -3.70 9.85 -3.47
N ARG A 340 -2.98 9.44 -4.52
CA ARG A 340 -3.61 9.06 -5.79
C ARG A 340 -4.38 7.74 -5.68
N LEU A 341 -3.84 6.75 -4.96
CA LEU A 341 -4.55 5.50 -4.69
C LEU A 341 -5.83 5.73 -3.88
N ASP A 342 -5.80 6.56 -2.85
CA ASP A 342 -6.98 6.90 -2.03
C ASP A 342 -8.08 7.55 -2.88
N GLN A 343 -7.70 8.41 -3.83
CA GLN A 343 -8.66 9.00 -4.79
C GLN A 343 -9.28 7.95 -5.72
N LEU A 344 -8.47 6.98 -6.16
CA LEU A 344 -8.91 5.93 -7.08
C LEU A 344 -9.64 4.79 -6.36
N LEU A 345 -9.43 4.59 -5.07
CA LEU A 345 -9.93 3.47 -4.29
C LEU A 345 -10.71 3.93 -3.06
N PRO A 346 -11.76 4.77 -3.22
CA PRO A 346 -12.51 5.29 -2.09
C PRO A 346 -13.23 4.16 -1.35
N LEU A 347 -13.27 4.25 -0.02
CA LEU A 347 -13.97 3.33 0.89
C LEU A 347 -15.49 3.39 0.65
N THR A 348 -15.94 2.61 -0.32
CA THR A 348 -17.33 2.56 -0.81
C THR A 348 -17.80 1.10 -0.84
N LYS A 349 -19.12 0.88 -0.82
CA LYS A 349 -19.69 -0.48 -0.92
C LYS A 349 -19.63 -1.09 -2.32
N THR A 350 -19.14 -0.34 -3.31
CA THR A 350 -19.07 -0.76 -4.71
C THR A 350 -17.67 -1.24 -5.07
N TYR A 351 -17.60 -2.12 -6.07
CA TYR A 351 -16.33 -2.58 -6.62
C TYR A 351 -15.44 -1.41 -7.08
N GLN A 352 -14.18 -1.39 -6.62
CA GLN A 352 -13.14 -0.47 -7.07
C GLN A 352 -11.92 -1.25 -7.57
N THR A 353 -11.19 -0.66 -8.51
CA THR A 353 -9.97 -1.27 -9.04
C THR A 353 -8.95 -0.19 -9.39
N ALA A 354 -7.67 -0.45 -9.20
CA ALA A 354 -6.60 0.44 -9.64
C ALA A 354 -5.33 -0.36 -9.95
N ALA A 355 -4.51 0.15 -10.87
CA ALA A 355 -3.24 -0.48 -11.22
C ALA A 355 -2.07 0.45 -10.86
N ILE A 356 -1.08 -0.12 -10.19
CA ILE A 356 0.22 0.49 -9.94
C ILE A 356 1.19 -0.09 -10.97
N TRP A 357 1.81 0.76 -11.79
CA TRP A 357 2.70 0.30 -12.86
C TRP A 357 4.01 1.09 -12.93
N GLY A 358 5.00 0.61 -13.69
CA GLY A 358 6.28 1.30 -13.90
C GLY A 358 7.48 0.36 -14.00
N LEU A 359 8.69 0.92 -14.14
CA LEU A 359 9.92 0.17 -14.38
C LEU A 359 10.20 -0.94 -13.34
N GLY A 360 10.81 -2.06 -13.76
CA GLY A 360 11.28 -3.09 -12.83
C GLY A 360 12.21 -2.51 -11.75
N GLY A 361 11.95 -2.79 -10.47
CA GLY A 361 12.76 -2.28 -9.35
C GLY A 361 12.35 -0.93 -8.77
N CYS A 362 11.26 -0.30 -9.25
CA CYS A 362 10.76 0.98 -8.71
C CYS A 362 9.92 0.87 -7.41
N GLY A 363 9.69 -0.34 -6.88
CA GLY A 363 9.04 -0.53 -5.58
C GLY A 363 7.53 -0.78 -5.59
N LYS A 364 6.90 -1.06 -6.74
CA LYS A 364 5.43 -1.32 -6.85
C LYS A 364 4.88 -2.31 -5.82
N THR A 365 5.51 -3.46 -5.67
CA THR A 365 5.11 -4.50 -4.69
C THR A 365 5.16 -3.97 -3.26
N GLN A 366 6.16 -3.16 -2.91
CA GLN A 366 6.24 -2.52 -1.59
C GLN A 366 5.14 -1.45 -1.42
N MET A 367 4.80 -0.69 -2.46
CA MET A 367 3.67 0.26 -2.44
C MET A 367 2.35 -0.46 -2.17
N ALA A 368 2.09 -1.55 -2.90
CA ALA A 368 0.87 -2.32 -2.72
C ALA A 368 0.79 -2.96 -1.33
N LEU A 369 1.91 -3.46 -0.80
CA LEU A 369 1.97 -4.03 0.56
C LEU A 369 1.69 -2.98 1.63
N GLU A 370 2.33 -1.81 1.56
CA GLU A 370 2.13 -0.73 2.53
C GLU A 370 0.71 -0.17 2.47
N TYR A 371 0.17 0.04 1.26
CA TYR A 371 -1.22 0.45 1.07
C TYR A 371 -2.18 -0.55 1.71
N THR A 372 -1.89 -1.84 1.55
CA THR A 372 -2.72 -2.91 2.10
C THR A 372 -2.74 -2.90 3.64
N TYR A 373 -1.59 -2.69 4.28
CA TYR A 373 -1.52 -2.56 5.73
C TYR A 373 -2.28 -1.33 6.24
N CYS A 374 -2.11 -0.17 5.57
CA CYS A 374 -2.86 1.04 5.91
C CYS A 374 -4.36 0.84 5.75
N TRP A 375 -4.79 0.28 4.62
CA TRP A 375 -6.19 -0.02 4.34
C TRP A 375 -6.81 -0.98 5.36
N GLN A 376 -6.07 -2.00 5.78
CA GLN A 376 -6.54 -2.96 6.76
C GLN A 376 -6.71 -2.34 8.16
N GLN A 377 -5.84 -1.41 8.55
CA GLN A 377 -5.96 -0.64 9.80
C GLN A 377 -7.19 0.27 9.80
N GLU A 378 -7.56 0.83 8.65
CA GLU A 378 -8.70 1.75 8.53
C GLU A 378 -10.06 1.04 8.43
N THR A 379 -10.09 -0.18 7.88
CA THR A 379 -11.35 -0.85 7.51
C THR A 379 -11.67 -2.13 8.29
N SER A 380 -10.68 -2.70 8.99
CA SER A 380 -10.73 -4.06 9.55
C SER A 380 -11.18 -5.11 8.51
N GLY A 381 -10.95 -4.86 7.22
CA GLY A 381 -11.36 -5.73 6.12
C GLY A 381 -10.44 -6.94 5.93
N SER A 382 -10.91 -7.92 5.15
CA SER A 382 -10.11 -9.10 4.80
C SER A 382 -9.20 -8.81 3.60
N VAL A 383 -7.97 -9.30 3.66
CA VAL A 383 -6.93 -9.03 2.68
C VAL A 383 -6.42 -10.33 2.08
N PHE A 384 -6.31 -10.35 0.75
CA PHE A 384 -5.83 -11.49 -0.02
C PHE A 384 -4.75 -11.05 -0.99
N TRP A 385 -3.58 -11.69 -0.93
CA TRP A 385 -2.50 -11.47 -1.89
C TRP A 385 -2.39 -12.64 -2.86
N VAL A 386 -2.45 -12.35 -4.15
CA VAL A 386 -2.39 -13.34 -5.22
C VAL A 386 -1.27 -12.99 -6.20
N ARG A 387 -0.44 -13.98 -6.51
CA ARG A 387 0.60 -13.87 -7.52
C ARG A 387 0.00 -14.00 -8.93
N GLY A 388 0.31 -13.04 -9.79
CA GLY A 388 -0.16 -12.96 -11.17
C GLY A 388 0.93 -13.15 -12.22
N ASP A 389 2.11 -13.66 -11.84
CA ASP A 389 3.24 -13.86 -12.75
C ASP A 389 3.01 -15.02 -13.73
N THR A 390 2.40 -16.11 -13.26
CA THR A 390 2.10 -17.31 -14.06
C THR A 390 0.79 -17.97 -13.63
N GLU A 391 0.17 -18.75 -14.50
CA GLU A 391 -1.04 -19.53 -14.17
C GLU A 391 -0.83 -20.47 -12.97
N ALA A 392 0.37 -21.06 -12.85
CA ALA A 392 0.74 -21.91 -11.74
C ALA A 392 0.80 -21.13 -10.41
N SER A 393 1.43 -19.95 -10.41
CA SER A 393 1.51 -19.09 -9.22
C SER A 393 0.13 -18.59 -8.76
N PHE A 394 -0.73 -18.23 -9.71
CA PHE A 394 -2.10 -17.78 -9.43
C PHE A 394 -2.92 -18.90 -8.78
N SER A 395 -2.85 -20.10 -9.36
CA SER A 395 -3.54 -21.28 -8.84
C SER A 395 -3.04 -21.70 -7.47
N GLN A 396 -1.73 -21.56 -7.22
CA GLN A 396 -1.11 -21.83 -5.93
C GLN A 396 -1.60 -20.84 -4.86
N SER A 397 -1.64 -19.54 -5.16
CA SER A 397 -2.18 -18.53 -4.22
C SER A 397 -3.65 -18.80 -3.89
N TYR A 398 -4.49 -19.14 -4.86
CA TYR A 398 -5.88 -19.52 -4.60
C TYR A 398 -5.98 -20.81 -3.76
N SER A 399 -5.06 -21.77 -3.94
CA SER A 399 -5.00 -22.97 -3.11
C SER A 399 -4.63 -22.67 -1.66
N GLU A 400 -3.79 -21.67 -1.42
CA GLU A 400 -3.46 -21.19 -0.06
C GLU A 400 -4.64 -20.49 0.58
N ILE A 401 -5.36 -19.65 -0.17
CA ILE A 401 -6.61 -19.04 0.30
C ILE A 401 -7.66 -20.10 0.64
N ALA A 402 -7.81 -21.12 -0.21
CA ALA A 402 -8.75 -22.22 0.03
C ALA A 402 -8.45 -22.99 1.33
N LYS A 403 -7.17 -23.21 1.66
CA LYS A 403 -6.75 -23.85 2.92
C LYS A 403 -7.18 -23.03 4.12
N GLU A 404 -6.93 -21.72 4.09
CA GLU A 404 -7.29 -20.82 5.19
C GLU A 404 -8.82 -20.69 5.35
N ALA A 405 -9.54 -20.66 4.22
CA ALA A 405 -10.99 -20.63 4.15
C ALA A 405 -11.67 -21.97 4.53
N SER A 406 -10.89 -23.03 4.79
CA SER A 406 -11.41 -24.40 5.01
C SER A 406 -12.31 -24.89 3.86
N ILE A 407 -12.05 -24.44 2.63
CA ILE A 407 -12.71 -24.93 1.41
C ILE A 407 -12.12 -26.31 1.07
N SER A 408 -12.96 -27.22 0.56
CA SER A 408 -12.54 -28.60 0.25
C SER A 408 -11.30 -28.64 -0.64
N LEU A 409 -10.24 -29.28 -0.13
CA LEU A 409 -8.97 -29.47 -0.83
C LEU A 409 -9.04 -30.52 -1.95
N ASP A 410 -10.18 -31.20 -2.09
CA ASP A 410 -10.44 -32.12 -3.20
C ASP A 410 -10.75 -31.37 -4.50
N LEU A 411 -11.14 -30.09 -4.41
CA LEU A 411 -11.35 -29.22 -5.58
C LEU A 411 -10.02 -28.90 -6.25
N LYS A 412 -10.00 -28.93 -7.59
CA LYS A 412 -8.80 -28.65 -8.40
C LYS A 412 -9.17 -27.83 -9.63
N GLY A 413 -8.18 -27.14 -10.21
CA GLY A 413 -8.36 -26.36 -11.44
C GLY A 413 -9.42 -25.27 -11.29
N GLU A 414 -10.26 -25.09 -12.30
CA GLU A 414 -11.28 -24.02 -12.32
C GLU A 414 -12.29 -24.12 -11.17
N ASP A 415 -12.65 -25.32 -10.70
CA ASP A 415 -13.63 -25.51 -9.62
C ASP A 415 -13.13 -24.93 -8.29
N LEU A 416 -11.83 -25.08 -8.01
CA LEU A 416 -11.18 -24.47 -6.86
C LEU A 416 -11.19 -22.94 -6.98
N LEU A 417 -10.82 -22.42 -8.16
CA LEU A 417 -10.77 -20.98 -8.41
C LEU A 417 -12.15 -20.33 -8.24
N LEU A 418 -13.20 -20.98 -8.75
CA LEU A 418 -14.59 -20.52 -8.60
C LEU A 418 -15.08 -20.58 -7.14
N ALA A 419 -14.73 -21.63 -6.40
CA ALA A 419 -15.12 -21.77 -5.01
C ALA A 419 -14.52 -20.66 -4.15
N VAL A 420 -13.22 -20.40 -4.31
CA VAL A 420 -12.52 -19.30 -3.61
C VAL A 420 -13.08 -17.95 -4.02
N GLN A 421 -13.30 -17.72 -5.32
CA GLN A 421 -13.88 -16.46 -5.80
C GLN A 421 -15.24 -16.17 -5.16
N LYS A 422 -16.16 -17.15 -5.17
CA LYS A 422 -17.49 -16.99 -4.55
C LYS A 422 -17.39 -16.72 -3.06
N TRP A 423 -16.51 -17.46 -2.37
CA TRP A 423 -16.31 -17.31 -0.95
C TRP A 423 -15.80 -15.92 -0.57
N ILE A 424 -14.79 -15.37 -1.27
CA ILE A 424 -14.31 -14.01 -0.99
C ILE A 424 -15.41 -12.98 -1.29
N GLU A 425 -16.18 -13.13 -2.37
CA GLU A 425 -17.28 -12.20 -2.72
C GLU A 425 -18.41 -12.17 -1.66
N GLU A 426 -18.53 -13.19 -0.82
CA GLU A 426 -19.48 -13.25 0.30
C GLU A 426 -18.97 -12.55 1.57
N LEU A 427 -17.66 -12.28 1.66
CA LEU A 427 -17.08 -11.60 2.81
C LEU A 427 -17.44 -10.10 2.83
N PRO A 428 -17.65 -9.52 4.02
CA PRO A 428 -17.77 -8.07 4.15
C PRO A 428 -16.40 -7.41 3.97
N ASN A 429 -16.33 -6.36 3.13
CA ASN A 429 -15.16 -5.50 2.93
C ASN A 429 -13.84 -6.26 2.72
N TRP A 430 -13.46 -6.50 1.47
CA TRP A 430 -12.20 -7.17 1.14
C TRP A 430 -11.33 -6.38 0.16
N LEU A 431 -10.02 -6.61 0.23
CA LEU A 431 -8.99 -6.12 -0.69
C LEU A 431 -8.22 -7.31 -1.27
N LEU A 432 -8.21 -7.42 -2.59
CA LEU A 432 -7.40 -8.38 -3.33
C LEU A 432 -6.25 -7.64 -4.02
N VAL A 433 -5.02 -8.07 -3.73
CA VAL A 433 -3.83 -7.60 -4.47
C VAL A 433 -3.42 -8.66 -5.48
N LEU A 434 -3.31 -8.27 -6.75
CA LEU A 434 -2.77 -9.08 -7.84
C LEU A 434 -1.38 -8.55 -8.21
N ASP A 435 -0.34 -9.24 -7.75
CA ASP A 435 1.06 -8.80 -7.85
C ASP A 435 1.79 -9.42 -9.05
N ASN A 436 2.66 -8.65 -9.71
CA ASN A 436 3.47 -9.03 -10.87
C ASN A 436 2.66 -9.49 -12.09
N VAL A 437 1.57 -8.78 -12.41
CA VAL A 437 0.75 -9.02 -13.62
C VAL A 437 1.45 -8.46 -14.86
N ASP A 438 2.61 -9.02 -15.18
CA ASP A 438 3.51 -8.55 -16.26
C ASP A 438 3.18 -9.20 -17.61
N ASP A 439 2.65 -10.44 -17.61
CA ASP A 439 2.16 -11.12 -18.82
C ASP A 439 0.63 -11.05 -18.90
N LEU A 440 0.11 -10.03 -19.58
CA LEU A 440 -1.34 -9.82 -19.70
C LEU A 440 -2.04 -10.92 -20.52
N ARG A 441 -1.30 -11.76 -21.26
CA ARG A 441 -1.87 -12.81 -22.13
C ARG A 441 -2.53 -13.93 -21.33
N ILE A 442 -2.20 -14.09 -20.04
CA ILE A 442 -2.84 -15.08 -19.16
C ILE A 442 -4.19 -14.58 -18.60
N PHE A 443 -4.46 -13.28 -18.66
CA PHE A 443 -5.69 -12.63 -18.14
C PHE A 443 -6.65 -12.14 -19.24
N LYS A 444 -6.71 -12.78 -20.41
CA LYS A 444 -7.42 -12.25 -21.61
C LYS A 444 -8.90 -11.90 -21.39
N LYS A 445 -9.40 -10.90 -22.13
CA LYS A 445 -10.60 -11.03 -22.99
C LYS A 445 -10.29 -10.27 -24.28
N VAL A 446 -10.15 -10.98 -25.40
CA VAL A 446 -9.56 -10.46 -26.64
C VAL A 446 -10.40 -9.32 -27.25
N TYR A 447 -9.81 -8.13 -27.40
CA TYR A 447 -10.29 -7.11 -28.33
C TYR A 447 -9.19 -6.75 -29.33
N SER A 448 -9.03 -7.54 -30.39
CA SER A 448 -8.72 -7.08 -31.75
C SER A 448 -8.48 -8.24 -32.72
N HIS A 449 -8.84 -8.00 -33.98
CA HIS A 449 -8.82 -8.91 -35.11
C HIS A 449 -7.46 -9.61 -35.35
N GLN A 450 -7.55 -10.87 -35.77
CA GLN A 450 -6.48 -11.74 -36.28
C GLN A 450 -5.53 -12.30 -35.22
N ASN A 451 -5.95 -13.39 -34.58
CA ASN A 451 -5.04 -14.52 -34.38
C ASN A 451 -5.81 -15.84 -34.37
N THR A 452 -5.43 -16.71 -35.31
CA THR A 452 -5.96 -18.05 -35.57
C THR A 452 -5.20 -19.07 -34.73
N ASP A 453 -5.44 -19.11 -33.42
CA ASP A 453 -5.15 -20.32 -32.66
C ASP A 453 -6.05 -20.45 -31.43
N PRO A 454 -6.96 -21.44 -31.38
CA PRO A 454 -7.84 -21.68 -30.24
C PRO A 454 -7.08 -22.53 -29.20
N SER A 455 -6.21 -21.91 -28.39
CA SER A 455 -5.64 -22.60 -27.23
C SER A 455 -6.60 -22.59 -26.03
N THR A 456 -6.72 -23.76 -25.43
CA THR A 456 -7.65 -24.19 -24.37
C THR A 456 -7.30 -23.70 -22.96
N ASN A 457 -6.77 -22.48 -22.79
CA ASN A 457 -6.33 -22.01 -21.47
C ASN A 457 -7.43 -21.22 -20.72
N PRO A 458 -7.51 -21.32 -19.38
CA PRO A 458 -8.48 -20.58 -18.58
C PRO A 458 -8.27 -19.07 -18.74
N GLU A 459 -9.37 -18.35 -18.94
CA GLU A 459 -9.41 -16.90 -18.91
C GLU A 459 -9.27 -16.44 -17.44
N LEU A 460 -8.04 -16.30 -16.89
CA LEU A 460 -7.85 -16.04 -15.45
C LEU A 460 -8.64 -14.83 -14.93
N LEU A 461 -8.85 -13.85 -15.81
CA LEU A 461 -9.67 -12.68 -15.57
C LEU A 461 -11.10 -13.00 -15.10
N ARG A 462 -11.64 -14.18 -15.46
CA ARG A 462 -12.97 -14.63 -15.01
C ARG A 462 -13.00 -14.96 -13.51
N PHE A 463 -11.87 -15.34 -12.92
CA PHE A 463 -11.74 -15.69 -11.52
C PHE A 463 -11.34 -14.51 -10.63
N VAL A 464 -10.98 -13.38 -11.25
CA VAL A 464 -10.75 -12.12 -10.54
C VAL A 464 -12.07 -11.58 -10.03
N LEU A 465 -12.10 -11.18 -8.77
CA LEU A 465 -13.28 -10.71 -8.04
C LEU A 465 -13.80 -9.39 -8.64
N ARG A 466 -15.13 -9.25 -8.77
CA ARG A 466 -15.75 -8.06 -9.40
C ARG A 466 -16.96 -7.50 -8.65
N LYS A 467 -17.16 -7.88 -7.38
CA LYS A 467 -18.29 -7.42 -6.54
C LYS A 467 -17.82 -6.85 -5.22
N ASN A 468 -18.39 -5.73 -4.76
CA ASN A 468 -18.28 -5.24 -3.37
C ASN A 468 -16.90 -5.40 -2.68
N GLY A 469 -15.86 -4.78 -3.24
CA GLY A 469 -14.48 -4.86 -2.71
C GLY A 469 -13.48 -4.09 -3.58
N ILE A 470 -12.19 -4.20 -3.24
CA ILE A 470 -11.12 -3.50 -3.95
C ILE A 470 -10.17 -4.51 -4.60
N VAL A 471 -9.81 -4.29 -5.86
CA VAL A 471 -8.72 -5.02 -6.52
C VAL A 471 -7.58 -4.06 -6.87
N LEU A 472 -6.40 -4.31 -6.30
CA LEU A 472 -5.18 -3.55 -6.59
C LEU A 472 -4.23 -4.41 -7.43
N TRP A 473 -3.80 -3.88 -8.57
CA TRP A 473 -2.92 -4.58 -9.49
C TRP A 473 -1.51 -4.00 -9.44
N THR A 474 -0.48 -4.82 -9.54
CA THR A 474 0.89 -4.36 -9.82
C THR A 474 1.38 -4.94 -11.14
N SER A 475 2.05 -4.12 -11.96
CA SER A 475 2.61 -4.56 -13.24
C SER A 475 3.81 -3.72 -13.68
N ARG A 476 4.73 -4.29 -14.45
CA ARG A 476 5.77 -3.54 -15.18
C ARG A 476 5.29 -3.06 -16.55
N ASP A 477 4.15 -3.58 -17.00
CA ASP A 477 3.57 -3.33 -18.31
C ASP A 477 2.42 -2.33 -18.19
N ASN A 478 2.66 -1.08 -18.62
CA ASN A 478 1.64 -0.02 -18.65
C ASN A 478 0.40 -0.41 -19.47
N SER A 479 0.53 -1.33 -20.44
CA SER A 479 -0.61 -1.77 -21.24
C SER A 479 -1.64 -2.56 -20.42
N ILE A 480 -1.39 -2.82 -19.13
CA ILE A 480 -2.43 -3.23 -18.17
C ILE A 480 -3.60 -2.23 -18.16
N LEU A 481 -3.29 -0.94 -18.36
CA LEU A 481 -4.26 0.12 -18.58
C LEU A 481 -4.87 0.00 -19.99
N GLY A 482 -6.20 0.08 -20.06
CA GLY A 482 -6.97 -0.17 -21.27
C GLY A 482 -7.23 -1.64 -21.59
N ARG A 483 -6.49 -2.59 -20.97
CA ARG A 483 -6.69 -4.04 -21.16
C ARG A 483 -7.39 -4.71 -19.98
N LEU A 484 -6.89 -4.50 -18.76
CA LEU A 484 -7.44 -5.09 -17.54
C LEU A 484 -8.04 -4.04 -16.60
N VAL A 485 -7.44 -2.85 -16.58
CA VAL A 485 -7.87 -1.70 -15.75
C VAL A 485 -8.10 -0.50 -16.65
N ASP A 486 -9.07 0.35 -16.34
CA ASP A 486 -9.34 1.56 -17.14
C ASP A 486 -8.15 2.54 -17.12
N PHE A 487 -7.91 3.25 -18.24
CA PHE A 487 -6.80 4.22 -18.37
C PHE A 487 -6.76 5.28 -17.26
N SER A 488 -7.92 5.70 -16.75
CA SER A 488 -8.01 6.71 -15.69
C SER A 488 -7.64 6.20 -14.29
N ARG A 489 -7.44 4.88 -14.15
CA ARG A 489 -7.27 4.20 -12.84
C ARG A 489 -5.87 3.62 -12.65
N GLY A 490 -4.90 4.14 -13.40
CA GLY A 490 -3.48 3.83 -13.26
C GLY A 490 -2.72 4.83 -12.40
N VAL A 491 -1.71 4.34 -11.68
CA VAL A 491 -0.70 5.15 -10.97
C VAL A 491 0.68 4.67 -11.39
N GLU A 492 1.46 5.55 -12.01
CA GLU A 492 2.84 5.26 -12.39
C GLU A 492 3.76 5.44 -11.17
N VAL A 493 4.60 4.43 -10.89
CA VAL A 493 5.63 4.47 -9.87
C VAL A 493 6.96 4.76 -10.54
N THR A 494 7.35 6.04 -10.46
CA THR A 494 8.62 6.54 -10.98
C THR A 494 9.75 6.35 -9.96
N LYS A 495 10.97 6.71 -10.38
CA LYS A 495 12.15 6.83 -9.50
C LYS A 495 11.87 7.68 -8.26
N MET A 496 12.62 7.43 -7.19
CA MET A 496 12.51 8.18 -5.94
C MET A 496 12.98 9.62 -6.13
N SER A 497 12.44 10.52 -5.30
CA SER A 497 13.05 11.84 -5.13
C SER A 497 14.45 11.71 -4.51
N ASP A 498 15.31 12.73 -4.67
CA ASP A 498 16.66 12.71 -4.11
C ASP A 498 16.66 12.47 -2.59
N GLN A 499 15.67 13.04 -1.89
CA GLN A 499 15.51 12.89 -0.44
C GLN A 499 15.05 11.49 -0.05
N GLU A 500 14.09 10.92 -0.78
CA GLU A 500 13.62 9.55 -0.56
C GLU A 500 14.76 8.53 -0.79
N ALA A 501 15.50 8.68 -1.89
CA ALA A 501 16.60 7.80 -2.25
C ALA A 501 17.73 7.87 -1.20
N LEU A 502 18.04 9.07 -0.70
CA LEU A 502 19.02 9.26 0.38
C LEU A 502 18.59 8.56 1.67
N LYS A 503 17.33 8.75 2.09
CA LYS A 503 16.80 8.09 3.31
C LYS A 503 16.87 6.57 3.19
N LEU A 504 16.50 6.03 2.03
CA LEU A 504 16.58 4.58 1.75
C LEU A 504 18.04 4.09 1.82
N PHE A 505 18.96 4.79 1.16
CA PHE A 505 20.39 4.46 1.15
C PHE A 505 21.00 4.43 2.55
N GLN A 506 20.79 5.49 3.33
CA GLN A 506 21.34 5.60 4.69
C GLN A 506 20.77 4.52 5.62
N SER A 507 19.46 4.26 5.52
CA SER A 507 18.79 3.22 6.30
C SER A 507 19.39 1.83 6.02
N ARG A 508 19.47 1.43 4.75
CA ARG A 508 19.95 0.10 4.35
C ARG A 508 21.46 -0.08 4.54
N SER A 509 22.26 0.97 4.35
CA SER A 509 23.71 0.92 4.59
C SER A 509 24.08 0.93 6.08
N GLY A 510 23.14 1.29 6.97
CA GLY A 510 23.37 1.41 8.41
C GLY A 510 24.13 2.66 8.80
N ARG A 511 24.06 3.71 7.96
CA ARG A 511 24.67 5.02 8.21
C ARG A 511 23.72 5.91 9.03
N PRO A 512 24.26 6.90 9.77
CA PRO A 512 23.41 7.87 10.46
C PRO A 512 22.48 8.58 9.48
N ARG A 513 21.23 8.82 9.88
CA ARG A 513 20.28 9.58 9.07
C ARG A 513 20.72 11.06 9.05
N SER A 514 20.97 11.59 7.86
CA SER A 514 21.29 13.00 7.60
C SER A 514 20.30 13.57 6.59
N GLU A 515 19.84 14.80 6.80
CA GLU A 515 18.94 15.49 5.86
C GLU A 515 19.64 15.91 4.57
N GLN A 516 20.95 16.11 4.62
CA GLN A 516 21.75 16.48 3.45
C GLN A 516 22.69 15.34 3.05
N PRO A 517 22.76 15.01 1.74
CA PRO A 517 23.70 14.01 1.24
C PRO A 517 25.13 14.55 1.28
N SER A 518 26.12 13.69 1.49
CA SER A 518 27.50 14.03 1.13
C SER A 518 27.65 14.17 -0.40
N ASP A 519 28.75 14.77 -0.86
CA ASP A 519 29.03 14.88 -2.30
C ASP A 519 29.06 13.49 -2.97
N GLU A 520 29.66 12.50 -2.31
CA GLU A 520 29.70 11.13 -2.79
C GLU A 520 28.32 10.47 -2.77
N GLU A 521 27.49 10.71 -1.75
CA GLU A 521 26.12 10.18 -1.73
C GLU A 521 25.28 10.77 -2.86
N SER A 522 25.37 12.09 -3.10
CA SER A 522 24.67 12.73 -4.22
C SER A 522 25.12 12.16 -5.57
N GLU A 523 26.43 11.96 -5.75
CA GLU A 523 26.98 11.38 -6.96
C GLU A 523 26.52 9.93 -7.18
N LEU A 524 26.59 9.08 -6.15
CA LEU A 524 26.14 7.70 -6.23
C LEU A 524 24.65 7.62 -6.61
N LEU A 525 23.79 8.39 -5.94
CA LEU A 525 22.35 8.35 -6.18
C LEU A 525 21.99 8.79 -7.62
N LYS A 526 22.70 9.79 -8.15
CA LYS A 526 22.58 10.20 -9.57
C LYS A 526 22.99 9.07 -10.52
N LEU A 527 24.10 8.38 -10.23
CA LEU A 527 24.53 7.22 -11.03
C LEU A 527 23.48 6.09 -10.97
N LEU A 528 22.82 5.89 -9.83
CA LEU A 528 21.78 4.86 -9.69
C LEU A 528 20.39 5.32 -10.15
N GLU A 529 20.28 6.53 -10.72
CA GLU A 529 19.03 7.16 -11.17
C GLU A 529 17.91 7.16 -10.12
N ASN A 530 18.27 7.21 -8.84
CA ASN A 530 17.34 7.08 -7.70
C ASN A 530 16.39 5.87 -7.78
N LEU A 531 16.81 4.78 -8.43
CA LEU A 531 16.02 3.57 -8.50
C LEU A 531 16.08 2.81 -7.16
N PRO A 532 14.95 2.60 -6.45
CA PRO A 532 14.95 2.00 -5.11
C PRO A 532 15.73 0.68 -5.01
N LEU A 533 15.59 -0.19 -6.00
CA LEU A 533 16.29 -1.48 -5.99
C LEU A 533 17.80 -1.31 -6.17
N ALA A 534 18.26 -0.43 -7.08
CA ALA A 534 19.68 -0.15 -7.28
C ALA A 534 20.31 0.51 -6.05
N VAL A 535 19.57 1.44 -5.43
CA VAL A 535 19.95 2.09 -4.17
C VAL A 535 20.08 1.06 -3.05
N SER A 536 19.10 0.16 -2.90
CA SER A 536 19.14 -0.89 -1.87
C SER A 536 20.28 -1.88 -2.10
N GLN A 537 20.53 -2.26 -3.36
CA GLN A 537 21.61 -3.16 -3.76
C GLN A 537 22.99 -2.56 -3.44
N SER A 538 23.22 -1.30 -3.83
CA SER A 538 24.49 -0.62 -3.53
C SER A 538 24.70 -0.44 -2.02
N ALA A 539 23.65 -0.06 -1.28
CA ALA A 539 23.70 0.06 0.17
C ALA A 539 24.02 -1.28 0.85
N ALA A 540 23.40 -2.37 0.39
CA ALA A 540 23.65 -3.71 0.88
C ALA A 540 25.09 -4.17 0.59
N TYR A 541 25.59 -3.93 -0.63
CA TYR A 541 26.97 -4.23 -1.01
C TYR A 541 27.98 -3.48 -0.14
N ILE A 542 27.81 -2.16 0.00
CA ILE A 542 28.71 -1.31 0.82
C ILE A 542 28.73 -1.81 2.27
N ARG A 543 27.56 -2.17 2.80
CA ARG A 543 27.43 -2.70 4.16
C ARG A 543 28.09 -4.07 4.33
N SER A 544 27.89 -4.99 3.39
CA SER A 544 28.41 -6.36 3.47
C SER A 544 29.93 -6.41 3.31
N THR A 545 30.47 -5.58 2.41
CA THR A 545 31.91 -5.49 2.12
C THR A 545 32.68 -4.57 3.06
N ARG A 546 31.99 -3.75 3.87
CA ARG A 546 32.57 -2.67 4.68
C ARG A 546 33.34 -1.63 3.83
N SER A 547 32.92 -1.46 2.58
CA SER A 547 33.51 -0.50 1.64
C SER A 547 33.06 0.94 1.92
N THR A 548 33.64 1.90 1.20
CA THR A 548 33.23 3.31 1.21
C THR A 548 32.39 3.64 -0.02
N VAL A 549 31.56 4.69 0.07
CA VAL A 549 30.78 5.19 -1.08
C VAL A 549 31.72 5.58 -2.22
N LYS A 550 32.82 6.26 -1.89
CA LYS A 550 33.84 6.66 -2.85
C LYS A 550 34.43 5.48 -3.63
N LEU A 551 34.86 4.43 -2.92
CA LEU A 551 35.42 3.24 -3.56
C LEU A 551 34.38 2.53 -4.44
N TYR A 552 33.12 2.48 -4.00
CA TYR A 552 32.04 1.92 -4.83
C TYR A 552 31.81 2.74 -6.11
N ILE A 553 31.85 4.08 -6.03
CA ILE A 553 31.73 4.96 -7.21
C ILE A 553 32.91 4.76 -8.16
N GLU A 554 34.14 4.66 -7.64
CA GLU A 554 35.33 4.38 -8.44
C GLU A 554 35.14 3.09 -9.24
N MET A 555 34.76 2.00 -8.59
CA MET A 555 34.46 0.72 -9.26
C MET A 555 33.29 0.83 -10.26
N LEU A 556 32.25 1.61 -9.95
CA LEU A 556 31.10 1.81 -10.84
C LEU A 556 31.46 2.61 -12.11
N LYS A 557 32.61 3.29 -12.12
CA LYS A 557 33.11 4.14 -13.22
C LYS A 557 34.29 3.54 -13.99
N GLU A 558 34.86 2.42 -13.55
CA GLU A 558 36.06 1.81 -14.17
C GLU A 558 35.76 1.19 -15.55
N LEU A 559 35.34 -0.08 -15.61
CA LEU A 559 34.97 -0.76 -16.86
C LEU A 559 33.50 -1.17 -16.81
N GLU A 560 32.85 -1.26 -17.99
CA GLU A 560 31.44 -1.68 -18.07
C GLU A 560 31.23 -3.10 -17.50
N ILE A 561 32.26 -3.95 -17.55
CA ILE A 561 32.26 -5.29 -16.95
C ILE A 561 32.13 -5.18 -15.43
N ASP A 562 32.93 -4.34 -14.78
CA ASP A 562 32.91 -4.13 -13.33
C ASP A 562 31.58 -3.50 -12.87
N GLN A 563 31.06 -2.56 -13.65
CA GLN A 563 29.74 -1.95 -13.41
C GLN A 563 28.61 -3.00 -13.46
N SER A 564 28.68 -3.90 -14.43
CA SER A 564 27.70 -4.97 -14.62
C SER A 564 27.74 -6.00 -13.50
N GLU A 565 28.92 -6.35 -12.99
CA GLU A 565 29.05 -7.27 -11.84
C GLU A 565 28.50 -6.64 -10.55
N LEU A 566 28.75 -5.36 -10.32
CA LEU A 566 28.21 -4.63 -9.16
C LEU A 566 26.68 -4.55 -9.17
N LEU A 567 26.09 -4.29 -10.35
CA LEU A 567 24.64 -4.21 -10.52
C LEU A 567 23.96 -5.58 -10.68
N ASP A 568 24.74 -6.66 -10.79
CA ASP A 568 24.27 -8.04 -10.74
C ASP A 568 24.42 -8.70 -9.35
N TYR A 569 24.95 -7.96 -8.37
CA TYR A 569 25.13 -8.43 -6.99
C TYR A 569 23.81 -8.85 -6.34
N GLU A 570 23.74 -10.10 -5.87
CA GLU A 570 22.59 -10.60 -5.12
C GLU A 570 22.75 -10.32 -3.62
N PHE A 571 21.66 -9.87 -2.99
CA PHE A 571 21.57 -9.69 -1.54
C PHE A 571 20.26 -10.31 -1.04
N LEU A 572 20.17 -10.54 0.27
CA LEU A 572 18.92 -11.01 0.88
C LEU A 572 18.03 -9.79 1.21
N ASP A 573 16.79 -9.80 0.72
CA ASP A 573 15.75 -8.87 1.15
C ASP A 573 14.57 -9.64 1.74
N VAL A 574 14.29 -9.42 3.03
CA VAL A 574 13.23 -10.14 3.78
C VAL A 574 11.82 -9.74 3.34
N HIS A 575 11.69 -8.64 2.60
CA HIS A 575 10.42 -8.17 2.05
C HIS A 575 10.27 -8.47 0.54
N ARG A 576 11.12 -9.35 0.00
CA ARG A 576 11.04 -9.82 -1.39
C ARG A 576 11.06 -11.34 -1.45
N GLN A 577 10.44 -11.90 -2.49
CA GLN A 577 10.34 -13.33 -2.66
C GLN A 577 11.70 -13.96 -2.94
N SER A 578 11.95 -15.16 -2.40
CA SER A 578 13.24 -15.86 -2.56
C SER A 578 13.50 -16.37 -3.99
N ASP A 579 12.44 -16.55 -4.79
CA ASP A 579 12.53 -16.96 -6.21
C ASP A 579 12.73 -15.78 -7.16
N MET A 580 12.59 -14.54 -6.69
CA MET A 580 12.77 -13.33 -7.49
C MET A 580 14.19 -12.77 -7.34
N PRO A 581 14.85 -12.33 -8.44
CA PRO A 581 16.21 -11.79 -8.36
C PRO A 581 16.25 -10.48 -7.56
N ASN A 582 17.21 -10.33 -6.65
CA ASN A 582 17.49 -9.05 -5.96
C ASN A 582 18.38 -8.11 -6.79
N SER A 583 18.96 -8.63 -7.87
CA SER A 583 19.66 -7.85 -8.90
C SER A 583 18.69 -7.04 -9.77
N VAL A 584 19.02 -5.76 -9.95
CA VAL A 584 18.33 -4.86 -10.91
C VAL A 584 18.50 -5.39 -12.33
N MET A 585 19.71 -5.82 -12.69
CA MET A 585 20.03 -6.33 -14.04
C MET A 585 19.15 -7.53 -14.39
N LYS A 586 19.07 -8.54 -13.51
CA LYS A 586 18.22 -9.73 -13.75
C LYS A 586 16.75 -9.38 -13.86
N THR A 587 16.28 -8.41 -13.06
CA THR A 587 14.90 -7.94 -13.11
C THR A 587 14.56 -7.42 -14.51
N TRP A 588 15.46 -6.67 -15.16
CA TRP A 588 15.24 -6.16 -16.52
C TRP A 588 15.50 -7.18 -17.61
N ILE A 589 16.45 -8.10 -17.45
CA ILE A 589 16.65 -9.21 -18.39
C ILE A 589 15.36 -10.05 -18.53
N ILE A 590 14.59 -10.23 -17.46
CA ILE A 590 13.27 -10.89 -17.52
C ILE A 590 12.31 -10.10 -18.42
N SER A 591 12.21 -8.78 -18.24
CA SER A 591 11.37 -7.91 -19.07
C SER A 591 11.84 -7.86 -20.53
N MET A 592 13.14 -7.84 -20.80
CA MET A 592 13.72 -7.91 -22.15
C MET A 592 13.32 -9.21 -22.87
N LYS A 593 13.43 -10.35 -22.18
CA LYS A 593 13.02 -11.65 -22.75
C LYS A 593 11.53 -11.68 -23.08
N GLN A 594 10.69 -11.07 -22.24
CA GLN A 594 9.26 -10.96 -22.50
C GLN A 594 8.98 -10.09 -23.73
N ILE A 595 9.62 -8.92 -23.83
CA ILE A 595 9.51 -8.03 -25.00
C ILE A 595 9.95 -8.74 -26.28
N ALA A 596 11.08 -9.45 -26.26
CA ALA A 596 11.59 -10.18 -27.41
C ALA A 596 10.63 -11.28 -27.89
N GLN A 597 9.95 -11.96 -26.98
CA GLN A 597 8.91 -12.95 -27.33
C GLN A 597 7.67 -12.31 -27.97
N GLU A 598 7.38 -11.04 -27.67
CA GLU A 598 6.20 -10.33 -28.17
C GLU A 598 6.47 -9.55 -29.46
N SER A 599 7.68 -9.02 -29.64
CA SER A 599 8.04 -8.19 -30.79
C SER A 599 9.53 -8.25 -31.10
N GLN A 600 9.86 -8.96 -32.19
CA GLN A 600 11.21 -8.97 -32.77
C GLN A 600 11.67 -7.55 -33.18
N CYS A 601 10.73 -6.69 -33.59
CA CYS A 601 11.03 -5.30 -33.94
C CYS A 601 11.51 -4.52 -32.71
N ALA A 602 10.85 -4.69 -31.56
CA ALA A 602 11.23 -4.03 -30.30
C ALA A 602 12.59 -4.52 -29.78
N GLU A 603 12.85 -5.83 -29.88
CA GLU A 603 14.14 -6.41 -29.53
C GLU A 603 15.28 -5.82 -30.36
N LYS A 604 15.14 -5.76 -31.69
CA LYS A 604 16.16 -5.18 -32.58
C LYS A 604 16.42 -3.72 -32.28
N ILE A 605 15.35 -2.95 -32.07
CA ILE A 605 15.46 -1.53 -31.68
C ILE A 605 16.27 -1.43 -30.38
N LEU A 606 15.83 -2.10 -29.31
CA LEU A 606 16.45 -2.03 -27.99
C LEU A 606 17.94 -2.43 -28.02
N ASN A 607 18.26 -3.54 -28.68
CA ASN A 607 19.64 -4.05 -28.74
C ASN A 607 20.57 -3.11 -29.50
N THR A 608 20.07 -2.43 -30.55
CA THR A 608 20.89 -1.52 -31.37
C THR A 608 21.06 -0.15 -30.72
N ILE A 609 19.99 0.44 -30.17
CA ILE A 609 20.07 1.77 -29.51
C ILE A 609 20.92 1.72 -28.24
N ALA A 610 21.16 0.53 -27.69
CA ALA A 610 22.05 0.33 -26.55
C ALA A 610 23.50 0.79 -26.81
N TYR A 611 23.89 0.95 -28.07
CA TYR A 611 25.20 1.43 -28.51
C TYR A 611 25.21 2.90 -28.97
N LEU A 612 24.09 3.62 -28.81
CA LEU A 612 23.92 5.01 -29.20
C LEU A 612 23.77 5.90 -27.97
N ASP A 613 23.73 7.22 -28.16
CA ASP A 613 23.42 8.13 -27.04
C ASP A 613 21.98 7.88 -26.56
N ASN A 614 21.80 7.79 -25.25
CA ASN A 614 20.53 7.39 -24.64
C ASN A 614 19.51 8.54 -24.57
N GLN A 615 19.86 9.75 -25.02
CA GLN A 615 19.01 10.92 -25.01
C GLN A 615 18.71 11.38 -26.45
N GLY A 616 17.48 11.84 -26.69
CA GLY A 616 17.11 12.52 -27.94
C GLY A 616 17.07 11.63 -29.18
N LEU A 617 16.85 10.32 -29.03
CA LEU A 617 16.75 9.34 -30.13
C LEU A 617 15.59 9.69 -31.08
N PRO A 618 15.83 10.16 -32.31
CA PRO A 618 14.75 10.49 -33.22
C PRO A 618 14.09 9.23 -33.78
N PHE A 619 12.82 9.32 -34.20
CA PHE A 619 12.09 8.17 -34.79
C PHE A 619 12.84 7.52 -35.98
N GLU A 620 13.49 8.30 -36.84
CA GLU A 620 14.24 7.75 -37.98
C GLU A 620 15.41 6.86 -37.55
N LEU A 621 15.97 7.09 -36.36
CA LEU A 621 17.02 6.24 -35.79
C LEU A 621 16.44 4.92 -35.28
N LEU A 622 15.28 4.94 -34.61
CA LEU A 622 14.55 3.71 -34.25
C LEU A 622 14.14 2.91 -35.49
N ARG A 623 13.74 3.61 -36.56
CA ARG A 623 13.43 3.00 -37.84
C ARG A 623 14.64 2.27 -38.43
N ALA A 624 15.79 2.93 -38.47
CA ALA A 624 17.03 2.32 -38.93
C ALA A 624 17.45 1.13 -38.03
N ALA A 625 17.31 1.27 -36.71
CA ALA A 625 17.62 0.23 -35.73
C ALA A 625 16.72 -1.01 -35.83
N SER A 626 15.48 -0.86 -36.32
CA SER A 626 14.59 -2.00 -36.57
C SER A 626 15.05 -2.90 -37.73
N GLY A 627 15.92 -2.38 -38.61
CA GLY A 627 16.36 -3.04 -39.83
C GLY A 627 15.31 -3.05 -40.94
N ASP A 628 15.64 -3.71 -42.06
CA ASP A 628 14.73 -3.84 -43.20
C ASP A 628 13.59 -4.83 -42.89
N GLY A 629 12.37 -4.49 -43.32
CA GLY A 629 11.22 -5.40 -43.29
C GLY A 629 10.04 -4.95 -42.43
N PHE A 630 10.18 -3.91 -41.60
CA PHE A 630 9.08 -3.39 -40.77
C PHE A 630 8.49 -2.10 -41.33
N LYS A 631 7.16 -1.97 -41.29
CA LYS A 631 6.45 -0.76 -41.68
C LYS A 631 6.46 0.26 -40.54
N LYS A 632 6.27 1.54 -40.88
CA LYS A 632 6.24 2.66 -39.92
C LYS A 632 5.34 2.39 -38.69
N HIS A 633 4.16 1.80 -38.88
CA HIS A 633 3.24 1.51 -37.77
C HIS A 633 3.72 0.37 -36.86
N GLU A 634 4.41 -0.64 -37.39
CA GLU A 634 4.98 -1.75 -36.61
C GLU A 634 6.13 -1.23 -35.73
N ILE A 635 6.92 -0.30 -36.26
CA ILE A 635 8.01 0.37 -35.53
C ILE A 635 7.46 1.26 -34.43
N LEU A 636 6.38 2.02 -34.69
CA LEU A 636 5.69 2.80 -33.66
C LEU A 636 5.09 1.90 -32.57
N GLN A 637 4.53 0.74 -32.92
CA GLN A 637 4.05 -0.25 -31.96
C GLN A 637 5.19 -0.85 -31.13
N ALA A 638 6.33 -1.15 -31.75
CA ALA A 638 7.52 -1.63 -31.06
C ALA A 638 8.08 -0.58 -30.09
N ALA A 639 8.18 0.69 -30.53
CA ALA A 639 8.58 1.79 -29.66
C ALA A 639 7.58 2.00 -28.51
N GLY A 640 6.27 1.94 -28.79
CA GLY A 640 5.22 1.98 -27.78
C GLY A 640 5.36 0.85 -26.76
N ARG A 641 5.71 -0.36 -27.21
CA ARG A 641 5.94 -1.49 -26.30
C ARG A 641 7.12 -1.26 -25.34
N LEU A 642 8.21 -0.69 -25.85
CA LEU A 642 9.36 -0.31 -25.00
C LEU A 642 8.99 0.82 -24.02
N VAL A 643 8.10 1.73 -24.43
CA VAL A 643 7.54 2.76 -23.53
C VAL A 643 6.62 2.15 -22.47
N ASP A 644 5.82 1.15 -22.82
CA ASP A 644 4.92 0.47 -21.88
C ASP A 644 5.70 -0.22 -20.74
N TYR A 645 6.92 -0.68 -20.99
CA TYR A 645 7.83 -1.22 -19.97
C TYR A 645 8.71 -0.16 -19.27
N SER A 646 8.51 1.13 -19.59
CA SER A 646 9.35 2.25 -19.13
C SER A 646 10.83 2.13 -19.50
N PHE A 647 11.18 1.35 -20.55
CA PHE A 647 12.55 1.27 -21.07
C PHE A 647 12.87 2.49 -21.94
N LEU A 648 11.86 2.97 -22.67
CA LEU A 648 11.89 4.24 -23.38
C LEU A 648 10.93 5.25 -22.76
N GLN A 649 11.27 6.52 -22.85
CA GLN A 649 10.36 7.63 -22.63
C GLN A 649 10.13 8.37 -23.95
N ALA A 650 8.88 8.53 -24.36
CA ALA A 650 8.53 9.30 -25.54
C ALA A 650 8.39 10.80 -25.20
N GLN A 651 9.01 11.64 -26.02
CA GLN A 651 8.93 13.10 -25.94
C GLN A 651 8.23 13.61 -27.20
N ILE A 652 7.03 14.15 -27.00
CA ILE A 652 6.23 14.74 -28.08
C ILE A 652 6.23 16.25 -27.88
N THR A 653 6.90 16.98 -28.77
CA THR A 653 6.81 18.44 -28.83
C THR A 653 5.67 18.84 -29.76
N ALA A 654 4.95 19.91 -29.43
CA ALA A 654 3.81 20.39 -30.23
C ALA A 654 4.15 20.71 -31.70
N GLU A 655 5.43 20.96 -31.99
CA GLU A 655 5.95 21.32 -33.32
C GLU A 655 6.47 20.12 -34.14
N ALA A 656 6.65 18.94 -33.53
CA ALA A 656 7.24 17.77 -34.20
C ALA A 656 6.18 16.79 -34.67
N GLU A 657 6.27 16.34 -35.93
CA GLU A 657 5.38 15.31 -36.49
C GLU A 657 5.58 13.92 -35.89
N LEU A 658 6.77 13.64 -35.33
CA LEU A 658 7.14 12.35 -34.79
C LEU A 658 7.84 12.49 -33.42
N PRO A 659 7.64 11.52 -32.51
CA PRO A 659 8.25 11.55 -31.18
C PRO A 659 9.77 11.36 -31.25
N ALA A 660 10.47 12.04 -30.33
CA ALA A 660 11.81 11.67 -29.91
C ALA A 660 11.73 10.73 -28.71
N TYR A 661 12.76 9.92 -28.50
CA TYR A 661 12.80 8.92 -27.43
C TYR A 661 14.03 9.11 -26.56
N GLN A 662 13.93 8.66 -25.31
CA GLN A 662 15.05 8.58 -24.39
C GLN A 662 15.08 7.18 -23.80
N GLU A 663 16.24 6.55 -23.80
CA GLU A 663 16.46 5.25 -23.18
C GLU A 663 16.99 5.45 -21.76
N HIS A 664 16.45 4.66 -20.83
CA HIS A 664 16.93 4.64 -19.46
C HIS A 664 18.39 4.14 -19.43
N ARG A 665 19.30 4.90 -18.82
CA ARG A 665 20.76 4.64 -18.91
C ARG A 665 21.14 3.27 -18.35
N LEU A 666 20.56 2.92 -17.19
CA LEU A 666 20.79 1.61 -16.60
C LEU A 666 20.16 0.44 -17.40
N VAL A 667 19.03 0.65 -18.10
CA VAL A 667 18.47 -0.34 -19.04
C VAL A 667 19.43 -0.56 -20.20
N GLN A 668 20.01 0.52 -20.74
CA GLN A 668 21.02 0.47 -21.78
C GLN A 668 22.21 -0.42 -21.41
N LEU A 669 22.71 -0.26 -20.18
CA LEU A 669 23.79 -1.09 -19.64
C LEU A 669 23.36 -2.57 -19.52
N ALA A 670 22.16 -2.83 -19.00
CA ALA A 670 21.64 -4.19 -18.88
C ALA A 670 21.48 -4.88 -20.24
N THR A 671 21.07 -4.14 -21.27
CA THR A 671 20.98 -4.64 -22.65
C THR A 671 22.36 -5.06 -23.15
N ARG A 672 23.38 -4.20 -23.02
CA ARG A 672 24.76 -4.53 -23.41
C ARG A 672 25.29 -5.74 -22.63
N GLN A 673 25.06 -5.81 -21.32
CA GLN A 673 25.46 -6.98 -20.54
C GLN A 673 24.82 -8.29 -21.04
N ALA A 674 23.53 -8.25 -21.40
CA ALA A 674 22.82 -9.39 -21.96
C ALA A 674 23.42 -9.82 -23.32
N LEU A 675 23.74 -8.85 -24.17
CA LEU A 675 24.39 -9.09 -25.48
C LEU A 675 25.82 -9.62 -25.32
N THR A 676 26.58 -9.16 -24.32
CA THR A 676 27.93 -9.69 -24.01
C THR A 676 27.84 -11.16 -23.65
N LYS A 677 26.90 -11.53 -22.76
CA LYS A 677 26.67 -12.92 -22.36
C LYS A 677 26.19 -13.78 -23.53
N ALA A 678 25.48 -13.20 -24.50
CA ALA A 678 25.03 -13.87 -25.72
C ALA A 678 26.08 -13.88 -26.87
N GLN A 679 27.22 -13.20 -26.71
CA GLN A 679 28.25 -13.02 -27.74
C GLN A 679 27.74 -12.28 -29.01
N GLN A 680 26.81 -11.33 -28.83
CA GLN A 680 26.20 -10.57 -29.93
C GLN A 680 26.61 -9.08 -29.96
N ASN A 681 27.58 -8.67 -29.15
CA ASN A 681 27.97 -7.26 -29.08
C ASN A 681 28.48 -6.69 -30.39
N SER A 682 29.33 -7.43 -31.11
CA SER A 682 29.90 -7.01 -32.38
C SER A 682 28.82 -6.73 -33.43
N GLU A 683 27.80 -7.59 -33.50
CA GLU A 683 26.65 -7.42 -34.40
C GLU A 683 25.92 -6.10 -34.16
N PHE A 684 25.51 -5.83 -32.92
CA PHE A 684 24.68 -4.66 -32.62
C PHE A 684 25.48 -3.35 -32.51
N SER A 685 26.73 -3.39 -32.04
CA SER A 685 27.62 -2.22 -32.07
C SER A 685 28.01 -1.83 -33.51
N GLY A 686 28.29 -2.82 -34.36
CA GLY A 686 28.51 -2.60 -35.80
C GLY A 686 27.28 -2.04 -36.51
N ASN A 687 26.09 -2.57 -36.22
CA ASN A 687 24.82 -2.02 -36.72
C ASN A 687 24.64 -0.55 -36.33
N ALA A 688 24.97 -0.17 -35.09
CA ALA A 688 24.90 1.22 -34.64
C ALA A 688 25.84 2.13 -35.45
N ILE A 689 27.09 1.72 -35.68
CA ILE A 689 28.04 2.46 -36.54
C ILE A 689 27.50 2.57 -37.96
N GLN A 690 27.01 1.49 -38.54
CA GLN A 690 26.45 1.46 -39.90
C GLN A 690 25.26 2.41 -40.05
N ILE A 691 24.36 2.43 -39.06
CA ILE A 691 23.22 3.36 -39.03
C ILE A 691 23.72 4.80 -38.98
N MET A 692 24.68 5.11 -38.11
CA MET A 692 25.20 6.48 -38.00
C MET A 692 25.99 6.90 -39.24
N ALA A 693 26.74 5.99 -39.87
CA ALA A 693 27.41 6.24 -41.15
C ALA A 693 26.42 6.55 -42.29
N ASN A 694 25.20 6.00 -42.23
CA ASN A 694 24.13 6.25 -43.21
C ASN A 694 23.34 7.53 -42.92
N LEU A 695 23.06 7.81 -41.64
CA LEU A 695 22.22 8.95 -41.23
C LEU A 695 23.01 10.24 -41.02
N PHE A 696 24.27 10.19 -40.60
CA PHE A 696 25.07 11.38 -40.33
C PHE A 696 25.50 12.06 -41.65
N PRO A 697 25.04 13.31 -41.91
CA PRO A 697 25.33 14.00 -43.17
C PRO A 697 26.80 14.40 -43.32
N ASP A 698 27.17 14.87 -44.52
CA ASP A 698 28.54 15.29 -44.86
C ASP A 698 29.05 16.56 -44.14
N GLY A 699 28.22 17.18 -43.28
CA GLY A 699 28.63 18.32 -42.44
C GLY A 699 28.53 19.70 -43.11
N THR A 700 27.91 19.82 -44.27
CA THR A 700 27.70 21.11 -44.96
C THR A 700 26.67 22.00 -44.23
N HIS A 701 26.71 23.32 -44.45
CA HIS A 701 25.82 24.30 -43.80
C HIS A 701 24.32 23.94 -43.91
N GLU A 702 23.88 23.39 -45.05
CA GLU A 702 22.48 22.98 -45.26
C GLU A 702 22.05 21.79 -44.38
N THR A 703 23.01 21.02 -43.86
CA THR A 703 22.78 19.79 -43.09
C THR A 703 23.04 19.95 -41.59
N TRP A 704 23.43 21.14 -41.11
CA TRP A 704 23.81 21.37 -39.72
C TRP A 704 22.74 20.99 -38.70
N SER A 705 21.46 21.25 -39.00
CA SER A 705 20.36 20.86 -38.10
C SER A 705 20.32 19.35 -37.88
N SER A 706 20.51 18.56 -38.94
CA SER A 706 20.55 17.10 -38.87
C SER A 706 21.84 16.61 -38.20
N CYS A 707 22.99 17.22 -38.52
CA CYS A 707 24.25 16.91 -37.83
C CYS A 707 24.13 17.11 -36.32
N ARG A 708 23.51 18.20 -35.85
CA ARG A 708 23.31 18.45 -34.41
C ARG A 708 22.48 17.38 -33.72
N VAL A 709 21.42 16.90 -34.36
CA VAL A 709 20.58 15.82 -33.82
C VAL A 709 21.35 14.50 -33.75
N TYR A 710 22.12 14.17 -34.80
CA TYR A 710 22.79 12.88 -34.91
C TYR A 710 24.17 12.82 -34.24
N LEU A 711 24.80 13.97 -33.96
CA LEU A 711 26.17 14.06 -33.44
C LEU A 711 26.40 13.25 -32.15
N PRO A 712 25.56 13.35 -31.11
CA PRO A 712 25.77 12.56 -29.87
C PRO A 712 25.76 11.06 -30.15
N HIS A 713 24.80 10.60 -30.95
CA HIS A 713 24.68 9.19 -31.34
C HIS A 713 25.85 8.72 -32.19
N ALA A 714 26.32 9.56 -33.13
CA ALA A 714 27.45 9.25 -34.01
C ALA A 714 28.75 9.09 -33.21
N LEU A 715 29.06 10.05 -32.34
CA LEU A 715 30.21 9.97 -31.44
C LEU A 715 30.12 8.75 -30.52
N LYS A 716 28.95 8.48 -29.95
CA LYS A 716 28.75 7.34 -29.05
C LYS A 716 28.95 6.01 -29.78
N SER A 717 28.46 5.89 -31.02
CA SER A 717 28.59 4.66 -31.83
C SER A 717 30.04 4.27 -32.12
N THR A 718 30.95 5.24 -32.21
CA THR A 718 32.37 4.99 -32.53
C THR A 718 33.24 4.68 -31.30
N LEU A 719 32.68 4.68 -30.09
CA LEU A 719 33.42 4.38 -28.86
C LEU A 719 33.57 2.87 -28.58
N TRP A 720 32.80 2.03 -29.27
CA TRP A 720 32.72 0.59 -29.01
C TRP A 720 33.78 -0.15 -29.82
N LYS A 721 34.76 -0.74 -29.12
CA LYS A 721 35.89 -1.44 -29.75
C LYS A 721 35.53 -2.85 -30.22
N GLU A 722 34.39 -3.36 -29.77
CA GLU A 722 33.87 -4.69 -30.04
C GLU A 722 33.21 -4.82 -31.42
N ALA A 723 33.09 -3.72 -32.18
CA ALA A 723 32.47 -3.67 -33.50
C ALA A 723 33.40 -4.21 -34.61
N ASP A 724 33.90 -5.44 -34.43
CA ASP A 724 34.82 -6.10 -35.36
C ASP A 724 34.30 -6.07 -36.82
N GLY A 725 35.11 -5.55 -37.74
CA GLY A 725 34.78 -5.45 -39.18
C GLY A 725 34.04 -4.18 -39.60
N TYR A 726 33.86 -3.21 -38.69
CA TYR A 726 33.25 -1.90 -38.95
C TYR A 726 34.24 -0.73 -38.79
N GLU A 727 35.55 -1.01 -38.69
CA GLU A 727 36.59 -0.03 -38.44
C GLU A 727 36.63 1.07 -39.52
N ASP A 728 36.59 0.67 -40.80
CA ASP A 728 36.56 1.60 -41.94
C ASP A 728 35.35 2.55 -41.89
N LEU A 729 34.18 2.03 -41.50
CA LEU A 729 32.95 2.80 -41.37
C LEU A 729 33.02 3.78 -40.19
N ALA A 730 33.58 3.35 -39.06
CA ALA A 730 33.80 4.21 -37.89
C ALA A 730 34.76 5.36 -38.22
N LEU A 731 35.85 5.07 -38.92
CA LEU A 731 36.82 6.08 -39.38
C LEU A 731 36.19 7.08 -40.35
N GLY A 732 35.42 6.58 -41.33
CA GLY A 732 34.68 7.43 -42.25
C GLY A 732 33.69 8.37 -41.54
N LEU A 733 32.99 7.85 -40.53
CA LEU A 733 32.07 8.62 -39.70
C LEU A 733 32.80 9.69 -38.88
N LEU A 734 33.91 9.35 -38.21
CA LEU A 734 34.76 10.30 -37.48
C LEU A 734 35.29 11.42 -38.40
N GLY A 735 35.66 11.08 -39.64
CA GLY A 735 36.06 12.06 -40.65
C GLY A 735 34.95 13.06 -40.99
N ARG A 736 33.69 12.59 -41.15
CA ARG A 736 32.53 13.48 -41.38
C ARG A 736 32.22 14.35 -40.16
N ILE A 737 32.32 13.80 -38.94
CA ILE A 737 32.14 14.57 -37.69
C ILE A 737 33.22 15.65 -37.58
N GLY A 738 34.49 15.32 -37.83
CA GLY A 738 35.59 16.28 -37.82
C GLY A 738 35.41 17.40 -38.85
N ARG A 739 34.90 17.08 -40.04
CA ARG A 739 34.51 18.09 -41.04
C ARG A 739 33.38 18.99 -40.55
N TYR A 740 32.33 18.41 -39.96
CA TYR A 740 31.22 19.18 -39.39
C TYR A 740 31.70 20.17 -38.32
N TYR A 741 32.59 19.75 -37.40
CA TYR A 741 33.16 20.65 -36.40
C TYR A 741 33.97 21.80 -37.02
N TRP A 742 34.75 21.52 -38.06
CA TRP A 742 35.50 22.54 -38.78
C TRP A 742 34.56 23.59 -39.42
N GLU A 743 33.51 23.14 -40.10
CA GLU A 743 32.49 24.02 -40.71
C GLU A 743 31.74 24.85 -39.65
N GLU A 744 31.42 24.28 -38.49
CA GLU A 744 30.76 24.98 -37.37
C GLU A 744 31.72 25.96 -36.64
N GLY A 745 33.01 25.98 -36.97
CA GLY A 745 34.03 26.84 -36.34
C GLY A 745 34.63 26.27 -35.05
N ARG A 746 34.34 25.01 -34.73
CA ARG A 746 34.84 24.25 -33.57
C ARG A 746 36.18 23.57 -33.93
N SER A 747 37.18 24.39 -34.26
CA SER A 747 38.44 23.94 -34.86
C SER A 747 39.31 23.08 -33.93
N HIS A 748 39.13 23.18 -32.60
CA HIS A 748 39.89 22.35 -31.65
C HIS A 748 39.33 20.92 -31.58
N GLU A 749 38.00 20.77 -31.53
CA GLU A 749 37.35 19.45 -31.58
C GLU A 749 37.55 18.78 -32.94
N ALA A 750 37.58 19.57 -34.03
CA ALA A 750 37.93 19.08 -35.36
C ALA A 750 39.36 18.52 -35.40
N GLU A 751 40.35 19.24 -34.88
CA GLU A 751 41.75 18.80 -34.85
C GLU A 751 41.91 17.48 -34.08
N GLN A 752 41.31 17.37 -32.89
CA GLN A 752 41.39 16.17 -32.05
C GLN A 752 40.91 14.92 -32.81
N LEU A 753 39.75 15.01 -33.46
CA LEU A 753 39.21 13.89 -34.24
C LEU A 753 40.02 13.62 -35.51
N GLN A 754 40.46 14.67 -36.22
CA GLN A 754 41.23 14.53 -37.45
C GLN A 754 42.62 13.92 -37.21
N LEU A 755 43.28 14.24 -36.10
CA LEU A 755 44.54 13.60 -35.70
C LEU A 755 44.35 12.10 -35.44
N GLN A 756 43.30 11.73 -34.69
CA GLN A 756 42.97 10.32 -34.44
C GLN A 756 42.72 9.55 -35.74
N VAL A 757 41.92 10.12 -36.66
CA VAL A 757 41.64 9.53 -37.97
C VAL A 757 42.91 9.41 -38.83
N LEU A 758 43.76 10.45 -38.82
CA LEU A 758 44.99 10.45 -39.60
C LEU A 758 45.99 9.38 -39.12
N ASP A 759 46.20 9.28 -37.81
CA ASP A 759 47.12 8.28 -37.23
C ASP A 759 46.65 6.86 -37.57
N LEU A 760 45.34 6.60 -37.49
CA LEU A 760 44.76 5.31 -37.84
C LEU A 760 44.87 5.01 -39.34
N TYR A 761 44.50 5.94 -40.23
CA TYR A 761 44.66 5.75 -41.68
C TYR A 761 46.11 5.56 -42.12
N LYS A 762 47.07 6.26 -41.50
CA LYS A 762 48.50 6.01 -41.75
C LYS A 762 48.90 4.59 -41.37
N SER A 763 48.37 4.07 -40.27
CA SER A 763 48.70 2.73 -39.78
C SER A 763 48.06 1.60 -40.59
N GLU A 764 46.82 1.78 -41.05
CA GLU A 764 46.02 0.73 -41.71
C GLU A 764 46.15 0.75 -43.24
N LEU A 765 46.07 1.95 -43.84
CA LEU A 765 46.02 2.13 -45.30
C LEU A 765 47.37 2.59 -45.87
N GLY A 766 48.25 3.11 -45.01
CA GLY A 766 49.55 3.68 -45.38
C GLY A 766 49.47 5.16 -45.79
N GLU A 767 50.62 5.83 -45.80
CA GLU A 767 50.71 7.27 -46.04
C GLU A 767 50.26 7.72 -47.44
N LYS A 768 50.30 6.83 -48.43
CA LYS A 768 49.97 7.13 -49.83
C LYS A 768 48.51 6.90 -50.19
N HIS A 769 47.73 6.31 -49.27
CA HIS A 769 46.32 6.03 -49.56
C HIS A 769 45.54 7.34 -49.75
N PRO A 770 44.62 7.44 -50.73
CA PRO A 770 43.86 8.67 -50.99
C PRO A 770 43.13 9.24 -49.77
N ASP A 771 42.64 8.37 -48.87
CA ASP A 771 41.94 8.81 -47.65
C ASP A 771 42.90 9.34 -46.57
N THR A 772 44.11 8.78 -46.45
CA THR A 772 45.18 9.31 -45.59
C THR A 772 45.59 10.70 -46.05
N ILE A 773 45.78 10.88 -47.36
CA ILE A 773 46.13 12.17 -47.96
C ILE A 773 45.01 13.20 -47.74
N ARG A 774 43.74 12.79 -47.89
CA ARG A 774 42.57 13.65 -47.62
C ARG A 774 42.50 14.06 -46.14
N ALA A 775 42.78 13.14 -45.21
CA ALA A 775 42.81 13.45 -43.78
C ALA A 775 43.91 14.47 -43.44
N MET A 776 45.10 14.34 -44.03
CA MET A 776 46.17 15.35 -43.90
C MET A 776 45.76 16.72 -44.43
N ALA A 777 45.07 16.76 -45.58
CA ALA A 777 44.58 18.01 -46.16
C ALA A 777 43.55 18.69 -45.25
N ASN A 778 42.62 17.91 -44.67
CA ASN A 778 41.63 18.43 -43.72
C ASN A 778 42.28 18.99 -42.45
N LEU A 779 43.29 18.30 -41.92
CA LEU A 779 44.05 18.77 -40.75
C LEU A 779 44.81 20.09 -41.04
N ALA A 780 45.42 20.21 -42.21
CA ALA A 780 46.07 21.45 -42.64
C ALA A 780 45.09 22.64 -42.70
N MET A 781 43.88 22.42 -43.25
CA MET A 781 42.82 23.43 -43.25
C MET A 781 42.37 23.83 -41.84
N THR A 782 42.30 22.87 -40.91
CA THR A 782 41.98 23.14 -39.50
C THR A 782 43.05 23.98 -38.82
N TRP A 783 44.34 23.67 -39.02
CA TRP A 783 45.45 24.49 -38.50
C TRP A 783 45.46 25.89 -39.09
N GLN A 784 45.13 26.05 -40.37
CA GLN A 784 44.98 27.36 -40.99
C GLN A 784 43.86 28.17 -40.30
N GLN A 785 42.71 27.55 -40.00
CA GLN A 785 41.60 28.19 -39.28
C GLN A 785 42.00 28.58 -37.84
N GLN A 786 42.91 27.85 -37.21
CA GLN A 786 43.50 28.18 -35.92
C GLN A 786 44.60 29.26 -35.97
N GLY A 787 44.99 29.72 -37.17
CA GLY A 787 46.07 30.71 -37.35
C GLY A 787 47.49 30.13 -37.35
N ARG A 788 47.64 28.80 -37.43
CA ARG A 788 48.91 28.07 -37.47
C ARG A 788 49.40 27.91 -38.91
N SER A 789 49.67 29.04 -39.59
CA SER A 789 49.96 29.06 -41.03
C SER A 789 51.21 28.29 -41.42
N ASP A 790 52.29 28.36 -40.63
CA ASP A 790 53.56 27.68 -40.95
C ASP A 790 53.41 26.14 -40.92
N GLU A 791 52.69 25.61 -39.94
CA GLU A 791 52.45 24.17 -39.78
C GLU A 791 51.47 23.64 -40.83
N ALA A 792 50.43 24.42 -41.14
CA ALA A 792 49.49 24.13 -42.21
C ALA A 792 50.19 24.06 -43.57
N GLU A 793 51.06 25.03 -43.88
CA GLU A 793 51.82 25.06 -45.14
C GLU A 793 52.73 23.83 -45.29
N GLN A 794 53.44 23.45 -44.22
CA GLN A 794 54.28 22.25 -44.24
C GLN A 794 53.47 20.99 -44.54
N LEU A 795 52.32 20.82 -43.88
CA LEU A 795 51.45 19.66 -44.10
C LEU A 795 50.83 19.67 -45.52
N GLN A 796 50.47 20.84 -46.04
CA GLN A 796 49.94 21.02 -47.39
C GLN A 796 50.97 20.68 -48.47
N LEU A 797 52.25 21.05 -48.27
CA LEU A 797 53.36 20.67 -49.16
C LEU A 797 53.54 19.15 -49.19
N GLN A 798 53.48 18.49 -48.02
CA GLN A 798 53.52 17.03 -47.94
C GLN A 798 52.36 16.38 -48.71
N VAL A 799 51.13 16.90 -48.55
CA VAL A 799 49.95 16.45 -49.30
C VAL A 799 50.15 16.61 -50.82
N LEU A 800 50.69 17.74 -51.27
CA LEU A 800 50.95 18.01 -52.69
C LEU A 800 51.96 17.03 -53.29
N ASP A 801 53.04 16.74 -52.57
CA ASP A 801 54.07 15.80 -53.02
C ASP A 801 53.54 14.36 -53.10
N LEU A 802 52.70 13.95 -52.13
CA LEU A 802 52.03 12.66 -52.17
C LEU A 802 51.07 12.56 -53.38
N TYR A 803 50.25 13.59 -53.64
CA TYR A 803 49.37 13.62 -54.82
C TYR A 803 50.13 13.54 -56.14
N LYS A 804 51.25 14.27 -56.29
CA LYS A 804 52.10 14.19 -57.48
C LYS A 804 52.66 12.79 -57.68
N SER A 805 53.08 12.12 -56.60
CA SER A 805 53.66 10.78 -56.67
C SER A 805 52.67 9.69 -57.09
N GLU A 806 51.38 9.85 -56.77
CA GLU A 806 50.32 8.89 -57.08
C GLU A 806 49.62 9.15 -58.43
N LEU A 807 49.55 10.40 -58.89
CA LEU A 807 48.88 10.78 -60.14
C LEU A 807 49.81 10.89 -61.37
N GLY A 808 51.14 10.93 -61.15
CA GLY A 808 52.15 11.03 -62.22
C GLY A 808 52.54 12.46 -62.58
#